data_AF-A0AA88VN93-F1
#
_entry.id   AF-A0AA88VN93-F1
#
_cell.length_a   1.000
_cell.length_b   1.000
_cell.length_c   1.000
_cell.angle_alpha   90.00
_cell.angle_beta   90.00
_cell.angle_gamma   90.00
#
_symmetry.space_group_name_H-M   'P 1'
#
loop_
_entity.id
_entity.type
_entity.pdbx_description
1 polymer ?
#
loop_
_entity_poly.entity_id
_entity_poly.type
_entity_poly.pdbx_seq_one_letter_code
_entity_poly.pdbx_strand_id
1 'polypeptide(L)'
;MPSTSVEVYCLHIFFQCLVNPLKPQYDGGIVVNPQLNSGLKGWSTFGHSLIEKRVSKSGNQYVVAHHRKRPHDSLSQKFRLEKGKIYTFSVIVFLAAWLQVSHGNAEVAAMFKTPAGVKNAGWVIAKHGCWSMLKGGLTVTDSGPAQLYFESKNTLVEIWADSISLQPFTQGQWRSHQDISTEKYRMRKIKIHAIDAQGNPLTKAKVSIKQRKRNFPFGCAMNQNILSNKAFQDWFTSRFKVTTFENEMKWYSTEKSPGKENYSIPDAMLQFAQKHHIAVRGHNVVWDDPKHQQQWVKSLPPSLLSFAVQKRIKSVVQRYKGQVIAWDVNNENLHFSFYERKLGRNASAVFYLEARRLDKKATLFLNEYNTIEEVSDGSTTPDKYLTKIREIRSTGYKGPLAIGLEGHFNVPNLPYMRAAIDKLAKARLPIWLTELDVSSSPNQAMYLEEIIREAYAHPAVKGIVMWASWRPEGCYQMCLTDNQFKNLPTGDVVDKFIAEWSHKGLLGVTDTAGFFDSSLFHGEYEAKISHPNIGNSTLVQLFEVASSASSQQTLHVKCSEEPQRGQYGGGIIVKPNFDCGTKGWTAFGKGVLQERTAENGNSCLPWVQISEGHETVAVVFKTSRGELVPGGRVIAKQGCWSLLKGSIVGNISSPVDMLFEVYDRARIQQFKYRLTMSHCNHLQKSNGDPTKTKAFPRTAVGGVSVTIKQARSGFPLGCAMTRNILKSNAYQKWFASRFSITTFRNEMKWYSTETERGHENYTIPDAMVKFAKQSDISVRGHNIFCENPDFQPQWVKSLSPMELKIAAAERINSVVSRYRGELIAWDVVNENLHFSFFEDKLGKNASEVFYSTAYHFDPRKTMFMNEYNTIEYSGDEAASPEKYIEKLEEIKSYPGNVGMLAEIGLQSHFGSGQPNIAYMRVALDILGATGLPSWLTEVDVQKDPNQVQYLEEILREGNSHPAVQGIVIWSGPAIDGCDVMCLTDYNYKNTPTGDLVDKLIREWKSGNQEITADSEGFFDISLFHGEYIATVTDPETNSSTSIRFDVAKNIPSETVHIRIGV
;
A
#
# COMPACT_ATOMS: atom_id res chain seq x y z
N MET A 1 -22.58 11.38 10.44
CA MET A 1 -21.65 10.42 11.07
C MET A 1 -20.48 10.22 10.12
N PRO A 2 -19.22 10.42 10.54
CA PRO A 2 -18.08 10.40 9.62
C PRO A 2 -17.71 8.96 9.22
N SER A 3 -17.62 8.71 7.92
CA SER A 3 -17.19 7.44 7.33
C SER A 3 -15.65 7.39 7.25
N THR A 4 -15.01 6.75 8.22
CA THR A 4 -13.56 6.51 8.20
C THR A 4 -13.21 5.39 7.22
N SER A 5 -12.65 5.73 6.06
CA SER A 5 -12.03 4.80 5.13
C SER A 5 -10.70 4.29 5.70
N VAL A 6 -10.61 2.99 6.01
CA VAL A 6 -9.37 2.37 6.51
C VAL A 6 -8.57 1.80 5.34
N GLU A 7 -7.54 2.52 4.91
CA GLU A 7 -6.61 2.04 3.88
C GLU A 7 -5.52 1.14 4.48
N VAL A 8 -5.54 -0.15 4.13
CA VAL A 8 -4.54 -1.12 4.61
C VAL A 8 -3.40 -1.25 3.60
N TYR A 9 -2.30 -0.51 3.86
CA TYR A 9 -1.03 -0.66 3.16
C TYR A 9 -0.10 -1.66 3.87
N CYS A 10 0.33 -2.67 3.13
CA CYS A 10 1.25 -3.71 3.59
C CYS A 10 2.57 -3.54 2.84
N LEU A 11 3.50 -2.81 3.46
CA LEU A 11 4.81 -2.48 2.91
C LEU A 11 5.94 -2.79 3.90
N HIS A 12 7.14 -2.96 3.37
CA HIS A 12 8.25 -3.61 4.07
C HIS A 12 8.82 -2.74 5.20
N ILE A 13 8.77 -3.26 6.43
CA ILE A 13 9.53 -2.74 7.57
C ILE A 13 10.37 -3.86 8.13
N PHE A 14 11.63 -3.63 8.46
CA PHE A 14 12.40 -4.57 9.26
C PHE A 14 11.81 -4.70 10.68
N PHE A 15 11.65 -5.91 11.24
CA PHE A 15 11.64 -6.07 12.72
C PHE A 15 13.10 -6.02 13.22
N GLN A 16 13.86 -5.04 12.73
CA GLN A 16 15.09 -4.61 13.37
C GLN A 16 14.70 -3.61 14.46
N CYS A 17 15.51 -3.62 15.50
CA CYS A 17 15.35 -2.81 16.68
C CYS A 17 15.83 -1.39 16.33
N LEU A 18 14.97 -0.38 16.45
CA LEU A 18 15.22 0.98 15.92
C LEU A 18 15.96 1.87 16.92
N VAL A 19 16.72 2.87 16.45
CA VAL A 19 17.38 3.84 17.35
C VAL A 19 16.36 4.65 18.18
N ASN A 20 15.26 5.06 17.53
CA ASN A 20 14.11 5.72 18.14
C ASN A 20 12.83 4.92 17.86
N PRO A 21 11.84 4.91 18.76
CA PRO A 21 10.54 4.31 18.50
C PRO A 21 9.74 5.21 17.56
N LEU A 22 8.84 4.61 16.79
CA LEU A 22 7.90 5.36 15.96
C LEU A 22 6.66 5.74 16.78
N LYS A 23 6.06 6.90 16.48
CA LYS A 23 4.86 7.44 17.16
C LYS A 23 3.72 6.40 17.30
N PRO A 24 2.91 6.46 18.37
CA PRO A 24 1.83 5.51 18.61
C PRO A 24 0.73 5.64 17.55
N GLN A 25 0.22 4.49 17.10
CA GLN A 25 -0.89 4.42 16.15
C GLN A 25 -2.21 4.85 16.80
N TYR A 26 -3.15 5.39 16.00
CA TYR A 26 -4.48 5.86 16.46
C TYR A 26 -4.39 6.86 17.63
N ASP A 27 -3.32 7.67 17.68
CA ASP A 27 -2.97 8.56 18.80
C ASP A 27 -2.88 7.87 20.18
N GLY A 28 -2.57 6.56 20.18
CA GLY A 28 -2.58 5.66 21.34
C GLY A 28 -3.79 4.72 21.40
N GLY A 29 -4.83 4.97 20.61
CA GLY A 29 -6.11 4.28 20.70
C GLY A 29 -6.77 4.57 22.05
N ILE A 30 -6.94 3.55 22.89
CA ILE A 30 -7.43 3.74 24.27
C ILE A 30 -6.30 3.98 25.30
N VAL A 31 -5.03 4.01 24.90
CA VAL A 31 -3.89 4.29 25.79
C VAL A 31 -3.82 5.78 26.12
N VAL A 32 -3.90 6.10 27.41
CA VAL A 32 -3.70 7.45 27.94
C VAL A 32 -2.23 7.80 27.95
N ASN A 33 -1.89 8.98 27.44
CA ASN A 33 -0.54 9.56 27.46
C ASN A 33 0.54 8.60 26.87
N PRO A 34 0.36 8.14 25.61
CA PRO A 34 1.20 7.08 25.01
C PRO A 34 2.60 7.56 24.62
N GLN A 35 2.82 8.87 24.48
CA GLN A 35 4.11 9.53 24.20
C GLN A 35 4.71 10.22 25.45
N LEU A 36 4.09 10.05 26.62
CA LEU A 36 4.55 10.62 27.91
C LEU A 36 4.69 12.15 27.96
N ASN A 37 4.08 12.87 27.01
CA ASN A 37 4.01 14.34 26.96
C ASN A 37 3.47 14.94 28.28
N SER A 38 2.56 14.25 28.97
CA SER A 38 2.04 14.63 30.30
C SER A 38 2.76 13.95 31.48
N GLY A 39 4.06 13.68 31.35
CA GLY A 39 4.82 12.96 32.37
C GLY A 39 4.35 11.50 32.49
N LEU A 40 4.21 11.00 33.72
CA LEU A 40 3.67 9.66 34.00
C LEU A 40 2.14 9.62 34.15
N LYS A 41 1.40 10.70 33.81
CA LYS A 41 -0.08 10.72 33.92
C LYS A 41 -0.69 9.53 33.17
N GLY A 42 -1.52 8.74 33.87
CA GLY A 42 -2.13 7.51 33.32
C GLY A 42 -1.31 6.23 33.51
N TRP A 43 -0.02 6.32 33.81
CA TRP A 43 0.85 5.18 34.09
C TRP A 43 1.01 4.95 35.60
N SER A 44 1.20 3.70 36.00
CA SER A 44 1.34 3.29 37.41
C SER A 44 2.25 2.08 37.54
N THR A 45 2.89 1.89 38.69
CA THR A 45 3.65 0.67 38.98
C THR A 45 2.74 -0.56 39.00
N PHE A 46 3.32 -1.71 38.65
CA PHE A 46 2.77 -3.04 38.86
C PHE A 46 3.79 -3.85 39.67
N GLY A 47 3.30 -4.60 40.66
CA GLY A 47 4.16 -5.28 41.62
C GLY A 47 4.98 -4.30 42.47
N HIS A 48 6.26 -4.60 42.66
CA HIS A 48 7.20 -3.86 43.51
C HIS A 48 8.19 -2.98 42.73
N SER A 49 7.96 -2.77 41.44
CA SER A 49 8.75 -1.86 40.62
C SER A 49 8.62 -0.41 41.09
N LEU A 50 9.62 0.40 40.76
CA LEU A 50 9.47 1.84 40.63
C LEU A 50 9.31 2.19 39.15
N ILE A 51 8.59 3.27 38.85
CA ILE A 51 8.55 3.84 37.50
C ILE A 51 9.00 5.29 37.48
N GLU A 52 9.78 5.64 36.47
CA GLU A 52 10.18 7.02 36.19
C GLU A 52 10.14 7.32 34.69
N LYS A 53 10.00 8.60 34.34
CA LYS A 53 10.13 9.07 32.96
C LYS A 53 11.60 9.44 32.74
N ARG A 54 12.23 8.84 31.72
CA ARG A 54 13.55 9.24 31.22
C ARG A 54 13.43 9.84 29.82
N VAL A 55 14.50 10.51 29.38
CA VAL A 55 14.63 11.07 28.03
C VAL A 55 15.93 10.53 27.44
N SER A 56 15.90 10.05 26.21
CA SER A 56 17.10 9.55 25.52
C SER A 56 18.00 10.70 25.09
N LYS A 57 19.23 10.38 24.66
CA LYS A 57 20.13 11.37 24.02
C LYS A 57 19.51 12.02 22.76
N SER A 58 18.62 11.29 22.08
CA SER A 58 17.85 11.73 20.92
C SER A 58 16.54 12.47 21.26
N GLY A 59 16.31 12.84 22.53
CA GLY A 59 15.11 13.56 22.96
C GLY A 59 13.84 12.70 23.12
N ASN A 60 13.92 11.40 22.83
CA ASN A 60 12.77 10.49 22.96
C ASN A 60 12.38 10.29 24.42
N GLN A 61 11.10 10.46 24.74
CA GLN A 61 10.57 10.36 26.10
C GLN A 61 10.05 8.96 26.35
N TYR A 62 10.51 8.27 27.40
CA TYR A 62 10.11 6.90 27.67
C TYR A 62 9.92 6.62 29.17
N VAL A 63 9.11 5.62 29.50
CA VAL A 63 8.86 5.19 30.87
C VAL A 63 9.71 3.97 31.17
N VAL A 64 10.40 4.01 32.31
CA VAL A 64 11.28 2.94 32.79
C VAL A 64 10.64 2.29 34.00
N ALA A 65 10.52 0.96 33.98
CA ALA A 65 10.28 0.17 35.17
C ALA A 65 11.60 -0.44 35.67
N HIS A 66 12.00 -0.04 36.87
CA HIS A 66 13.27 -0.38 37.50
C HIS A 66 13.05 -0.91 38.93
N HIS A 67 14.13 -1.32 39.62
CA HIS A 67 14.09 -2.02 40.92
C HIS A 67 13.20 -3.29 40.92
N ARG A 68 13.13 -3.99 39.78
CA ARG A 68 12.30 -5.18 39.57
C ARG A 68 12.83 -6.36 40.39
N LYS A 69 11.99 -6.99 41.21
CA LYS A 69 12.31 -8.17 42.04
C LYS A 69 11.65 -9.45 41.55
N ARG A 70 10.54 -9.32 40.82
CA ARG A 70 9.74 -10.41 40.25
C ARG A 70 9.51 -10.17 38.76
N PRO A 71 9.25 -11.23 37.94
CA PRO A 71 9.08 -11.06 36.49
C PRO A 71 8.03 -10.02 36.08
N HIS A 72 6.93 -9.95 36.83
CA HIS A 72 5.82 -9.03 36.58
C HIS A 72 6.02 -7.61 37.14
N ASP A 73 7.06 -7.34 37.92
CA ASP A 73 7.32 -5.99 38.43
C ASP A 73 7.59 -5.06 37.24
N SER A 74 6.73 -4.08 37.00
CA SER A 74 6.70 -3.35 35.73
C SER A 74 5.90 -2.04 35.77
N LEU A 75 5.83 -1.34 34.63
CA LEU A 75 4.85 -0.29 34.39
C LEU A 75 3.49 -0.88 33.99
N SER A 76 2.41 -0.12 34.23
CA SER A 76 1.05 -0.55 33.90
C SER A 76 0.07 0.60 33.65
N GLN A 77 -1.04 0.26 32.99
CA GLN A 77 -2.19 1.14 32.80
C GLN A 77 -3.50 0.34 32.94
N LYS A 78 -4.53 0.96 33.52
CA LYS A 78 -5.85 0.34 33.73
C LYS A 78 -6.80 0.72 32.60
N PHE A 79 -7.56 -0.26 32.14
CA PHE A 79 -8.56 -0.14 31.07
C PHE A 79 -9.89 -0.76 31.52
N ARG A 80 -10.96 -0.50 30.77
CA ARG A 80 -12.19 -1.28 30.81
C ARG A 80 -12.35 -1.94 29.45
N LEU A 81 -12.24 -3.26 29.41
CA LEU A 81 -12.43 -4.04 28.19
C LEU A 81 -13.91 -4.34 27.99
N GLU A 82 -14.29 -4.58 26.74
CA GLU A 82 -15.66 -4.85 26.30
C GLU A 82 -15.72 -6.19 25.56
N LYS A 83 -16.69 -7.02 25.92
CA LYS A 83 -17.01 -8.29 25.27
C LYS A 83 -17.26 -8.12 23.77
N GLY A 84 -16.71 -9.03 22.97
CA GLY A 84 -16.88 -9.04 21.51
C GLY A 84 -16.04 -8.01 20.76
N LYS A 85 -15.26 -7.16 21.45
CA LYS A 85 -14.24 -6.33 20.82
C LYS A 85 -12.90 -7.06 20.75
N ILE A 86 -12.19 -6.78 19.67
CA ILE A 86 -10.86 -7.26 19.35
C ILE A 86 -9.90 -6.11 19.65
N TYR A 87 -9.03 -6.27 20.65
CA TYR A 87 -8.05 -5.25 21.05
C TYR A 87 -6.70 -5.62 20.47
N THR A 88 -5.97 -4.66 19.93
CA THR A 88 -4.66 -4.93 19.34
C THR A 88 -3.70 -3.78 19.51
N PHE A 89 -2.41 -4.11 19.65
CA PHE A 89 -1.32 -3.14 19.56
C PHE A 89 -1.08 -2.69 18.11
N SER A 90 -1.61 -3.39 17.10
CA SER A 90 -1.39 -3.11 15.67
C SER A 90 -2.40 -3.83 14.76
N VAL A 91 -2.90 -3.18 13.69
CA VAL A 91 -3.72 -3.85 12.63
C VAL A 91 -3.01 -3.89 11.29
N ILE A 92 -2.21 -2.87 11.00
CA ILE A 92 -1.53 -2.65 9.73
C ILE A 92 -0.03 -2.91 9.96
N VAL A 93 0.78 -3.15 8.92
CA VAL A 93 2.16 -3.65 9.07
C VAL A 93 3.05 -2.75 9.95
N PHE A 94 2.72 -1.48 10.07
CA PHE A 94 3.42 -0.45 10.84
C PHE A 94 2.89 -0.32 12.28
N LEU A 95 3.79 0.03 13.21
CA LEU A 95 3.53 0.52 14.59
C LEU A 95 2.93 -0.48 15.60
N ALA A 96 3.45 -0.47 16.82
CA ALA A 96 2.99 -1.27 17.97
C ALA A 96 3.59 -0.72 19.28
N ALA A 97 3.52 -1.45 20.40
CA ALA A 97 4.22 -1.06 21.63
C ALA A 97 5.75 -1.19 21.46
N TRP A 98 6.51 -0.14 21.75
CA TRP A 98 7.97 -0.17 21.63
C TRP A 98 8.63 -0.44 22.96
N LEU A 99 9.53 -1.42 22.99
CA LEU A 99 10.17 -1.93 24.20
C LEU A 99 11.69 -2.03 24.05
N GLN A 100 12.40 -1.59 25.07
CA GLN A 100 13.87 -1.66 25.20
C GLN A 100 14.23 -2.20 26.59
N VAL A 101 15.45 -2.71 26.75
CA VAL A 101 15.99 -3.16 28.05
C VAL A 101 17.31 -2.47 28.41
N SER A 102 17.58 -2.35 29.71
CA SER A 102 18.77 -1.65 30.22
C SER A 102 20.11 -2.25 29.81
N HIS A 103 20.18 -3.54 29.51
CA HIS A 103 21.38 -4.23 29.00
C HIS A 103 21.02 -5.59 28.38
N GLY A 104 21.86 -6.09 27.48
CA GLY A 104 21.68 -7.40 26.83
C GLY A 104 20.40 -7.51 25.99
N ASN A 105 19.76 -8.67 26.06
CA ASN A 105 18.44 -8.93 25.47
C ASN A 105 17.55 -9.62 26.50
N ALA A 106 16.23 -9.37 26.47
CA ALA A 106 15.28 -10.13 27.27
C ALA A 106 13.95 -10.35 26.52
N GLU A 107 13.30 -11.47 26.80
CA GLU A 107 11.92 -11.71 26.40
C GLU A 107 11.00 -10.82 27.24
N VAL A 108 10.16 -10.01 26.59
CA VAL A 108 9.16 -9.16 27.26
C VAL A 108 7.78 -9.46 26.69
N ALA A 109 6.83 -9.79 27.55
CA ALA A 109 5.42 -10.02 27.22
C ALA A 109 4.55 -8.81 27.54
N ALA A 110 3.49 -8.60 26.77
CA ALA A 110 2.38 -7.72 27.15
C ALA A 110 1.27 -8.54 27.83
N MET A 111 0.96 -8.22 29.09
CA MET A 111 0.07 -9.02 29.94
C MET A 111 -1.12 -8.18 30.41
N PHE A 112 -2.34 -8.74 30.36
CA PHE A 112 -3.55 -8.11 30.91
C PHE A 112 -4.03 -8.89 32.13
N LYS A 113 -3.98 -8.28 33.31
CA LYS A 113 -4.65 -8.79 34.51
C LYS A 113 -6.14 -8.42 34.47
N THR A 114 -7.02 -9.41 34.54
CA THR A 114 -8.48 -9.28 34.58
C THR A 114 -9.05 -10.02 35.80
N PRO A 115 -10.34 -9.84 36.16
CA PRO A 115 -10.99 -10.65 37.20
C PRO A 115 -10.97 -12.16 36.94
N ALA A 116 -10.98 -12.56 35.66
CA ALA A 116 -10.91 -13.96 35.23
C ALA A 116 -9.48 -14.54 35.21
N GLY A 117 -8.47 -13.76 35.60
CA GLY A 117 -7.05 -14.14 35.55
C GLY A 117 -6.22 -13.28 34.61
N VAL A 118 -5.00 -13.73 34.32
CA VAL A 118 -4.05 -13.04 33.46
C VAL A 118 -4.12 -13.59 32.04
N LYS A 119 -4.22 -12.71 31.03
CA LYS A 119 -4.14 -13.07 29.61
C LYS A 119 -2.88 -12.45 28.99
N ASN A 120 -2.13 -13.23 28.22
CA ASN A 120 -0.99 -12.74 27.45
C ASN A 120 -1.47 -12.24 26.07
N ALA A 121 -0.96 -11.10 25.63
CA ALA A 121 -1.32 -10.46 24.37
C ALA A 121 -0.24 -10.56 23.29
N GLY A 122 1.01 -10.90 23.63
CA GLY A 122 2.11 -11.01 22.68
C GLY A 122 3.49 -10.79 23.31
N TRP A 123 4.54 -11.10 22.55
CA TRP A 123 5.93 -11.04 23.01
C TRP A 123 6.86 -10.32 22.03
N VAL A 124 7.96 -9.81 22.57
CA VAL A 124 9.14 -9.41 21.78
C VAL A 124 10.43 -9.77 22.51
N ILE A 125 11.49 -10.10 21.78
CA ILE A 125 12.85 -9.97 22.30
C ILE A 125 13.23 -8.49 22.29
N ALA A 126 13.07 -7.85 23.45
CA ALA A 126 13.58 -6.49 23.68
C ALA A 126 15.11 -6.54 23.77
N LYS A 127 15.77 -5.54 23.17
CA LYS A 127 17.23 -5.45 23.17
C LYS A 127 17.68 -4.16 23.83
N HIS A 128 18.95 -4.11 24.19
CA HIS A 128 19.62 -2.89 24.62
C HIS A 128 20.13 -2.06 23.44
N GLY A 129 20.09 -0.73 23.58
CA GLY A 129 20.61 0.23 22.61
C GLY A 129 19.65 0.58 21.47
N CYS A 130 18.44 0.02 21.47
CA CYS A 130 17.43 0.21 20.43
C CYS A 130 16.04 -0.26 20.92
N TRP A 131 15.01 0.07 20.15
CA TRP A 131 13.60 -0.19 20.43
C TRP A 131 13.06 -1.36 19.59
N SER A 132 12.66 -2.44 20.28
CA SER A 132 11.99 -3.60 19.68
C SER A 132 10.46 -3.42 19.68
N MET A 133 9.82 -3.65 18.52
CA MET A 133 8.36 -3.51 18.38
C MET A 133 7.61 -4.80 18.79
N LEU A 134 6.74 -4.71 19.81
CA LEU A 134 5.82 -5.75 20.26
C LEU A 134 4.46 -5.56 19.58
N LYS A 135 4.16 -6.42 18.60
CA LYS A 135 2.79 -6.61 18.07
C LYS A 135 2.08 -7.72 18.85
N GLY A 136 0.74 -7.66 18.85
CA GLY A 136 -0.12 -8.64 19.48
C GLY A 136 -1.48 -8.03 19.83
N GLY A 137 -2.28 -8.74 20.63
CA GLY A 137 -3.58 -8.27 21.10
C GLY A 137 -4.38 -9.36 21.80
N LEU A 138 -5.68 -9.11 22.00
CA LEU A 138 -6.62 -10.00 22.67
C LEU A 138 -8.01 -9.94 22.02
N THR A 139 -8.62 -11.09 21.80
CA THR A 139 -10.08 -11.22 21.66
C THR A 139 -10.72 -11.22 23.06
N VAL A 140 -11.65 -10.30 23.34
CA VAL A 140 -12.24 -10.15 24.68
C VAL A 140 -13.58 -10.89 24.79
N THR A 141 -13.61 -11.90 25.65
CA THR A 141 -14.77 -12.76 25.93
C THR A 141 -15.78 -12.13 26.90
N ASP A 142 -15.33 -11.20 27.75
CA ASP A 142 -16.09 -10.69 28.89
C ASP A 142 -15.75 -9.21 29.16
N SER A 143 -16.77 -8.39 29.41
CA SER A 143 -16.57 -6.97 29.72
C SER A 143 -16.13 -6.80 31.18
N GLY A 144 -15.13 -5.96 31.43
CA GLY A 144 -14.63 -5.76 32.80
C GLY A 144 -13.39 -4.88 32.90
N PRO A 145 -12.97 -4.55 34.14
CA PRO A 145 -11.69 -3.88 34.36
C PRO A 145 -10.53 -4.80 33.94
N ALA A 146 -9.50 -4.21 33.34
CA ALA A 146 -8.24 -4.88 33.06
C ALA A 146 -7.07 -3.97 33.39
N GLN A 147 -5.89 -4.54 33.63
CA GLN A 147 -4.65 -3.79 33.81
C GLN A 147 -3.57 -4.39 32.92
N LEU A 148 -3.15 -3.63 31.91
CA LEU A 148 -1.99 -3.94 31.07
C LEU A 148 -0.72 -3.72 31.89
N TYR A 149 0.21 -4.67 31.84
CA TYR A 149 1.58 -4.54 32.36
C TYR A 149 2.55 -5.34 31.45
N PHE A 150 3.86 -5.12 31.59
CA PHE A 150 4.87 -5.85 30.80
C PHE A 150 5.67 -6.82 31.67
N GLU A 151 5.81 -8.08 31.26
CA GLU A 151 6.47 -9.12 32.07
C GLU A 151 7.78 -9.58 31.42
N SER A 152 8.85 -9.76 32.21
CA SER A 152 10.09 -10.38 31.74
C SER A 152 10.74 -11.25 32.81
N LYS A 153 11.04 -12.50 32.49
CA LYS A 153 11.71 -13.46 33.39
C LYS A 153 13.10 -13.00 33.84
N ASN A 154 13.78 -12.19 33.03
CA ASN A 154 15.02 -11.55 33.45
C ASN A 154 14.66 -10.33 34.32
N THR A 155 14.81 -10.46 35.63
CA THR A 155 14.55 -9.37 36.59
C THR A 155 15.73 -8.40 36.75
N LEU A 156 16.92 -8.74 36.23
CA LEU A 156 18.11 -7.89 36.30
C LEU A 156 18.05 -6.71 35.32
N VAL A 157 17.24 -6.80 34.26
CA VAL A 157 17.02 -5.70 33.32
C VAL A 157 15.87 -4.80 33.77
N GLU A 158 16.03 -3.49 33.57
CA GLU A 158 14.89 -2.57 33.51
C GLU A 158 14.08 -2.82 32.23
N ILE A 159 12.77 -2.59 32.29
CA ILE A 159 11.89 -2.58 31.10
C ILE A 159 11.64 -1.12 30.74
N TRP A 160 12.01 -0.72 29.53
CA TRP A 160 11.77 0.62 28.99
C TRP A 160 10.65 0.51 27.95
N ALA A 161 9.67 1.41 28.00
CA ALA A 161 8.52 1.39 27.11
C ALA A 161 8.15 2.78 26.61
N ASP A 162 7.69 2.86 25.36
CA ASP A 162 7.22 4.09 24.72
C ASP A 162 6.25 3.81 23.56
N SER A 163 5.51 4.85 23.14
CA SER A 163 4.66 4.89 21.95
C SER A 163 3.68 3.71 21.88
N ILE A 164 3.13 3.34 23.04
CA ILE A 164 2.20 2.23 23.21
C ILE A 164 0.84 2.63 22.64
N SER A 165 0.36 1.87 21.66
CA SER A 165 -1.00 1.97 21.15
C SER A 165 -1.80 0.72 21.50
N LEU A 166 -3.09 0.87 21.80
CA LEU A 166 -4.02 -0.24 21.98
C LEU A 166 -5.37 0.17 21.38
N GLN A 167 -5.73 -0.39 20.22
CA GLN A 167 -6.93 -0.02 19.49
C GLN A 167 -7.99 -1.12 19.56
N PRO A 168 -9.23 -0.82 20.00
CA PRO A 168 -10.38 -1.71 19.86
C PRO A 168 -10.98 -1.69 18.45
N PHE A 169 -11.41 -2.87 18.00
CA PHE A 169 -12.20 -3.10 16.79
C PHE A 169 -13.43 -3.95 17.11
N THR A 170 -14.53 -3.76 16.39
CA THR A 170 -15.64 -4.72 16.35
C THR A 170 -15.30 -5.89 15.43
N GLN A 171 -15.98 -7.04 15.60
CA GLN A 171 -15.86 -8.16 14.66
C GLN A 171 -16.17 -7.73 13.21
N GLY A 172 -17.14 -6.83 13.00
CA GLY A 172 -17.47 -6.31 11.66
C GLY A 172 -16.34 -5.48 11.03
N GLN A 173 -15.66 -4.64 11.82
CA GLN A 173 -14.49 -3.89 11.35
C GLN A 173 -13.32 -4.81 11.01
N TRP A 174 -13.02 -5.78 11.90
CA TRP A 174 -11.96 -6.76 11.65
C TRP A 174 -12.25 -7.58 10.38
N ARG A 175 -13.50 -7.99 10.20
CA ARG A 175 -13.96 -8.71 9.02
C ARG A 175 -13.82 -7.89 7.75
N SER A 176 -14.20 -6.61 7.77
CA SER A 176 -14.01 -5.71 6.62
C SER A 176 -12.54 -5.62 6.18
N HIS A 177 -11.59 -5.58 7.13
CA HIS A 177 -10.16 -5.62 6.80
C HIS A 177 -9.73 -6.95 6.15
N GLN A 178 -10.27 -8.08 6.61
CA GLN A 178 -10.01 -9.40 6.01
C GLN A 178 -10.54 -9.47 4.57
N ASP A 179 -11.75 -8.94 4.31
CA ASP A 179 -12.37 -8.94 2.99
C ASP A 179 -11.62 -8.01 2.01
N ILE A 180 -11.24 -6.80 2.43
CA ILE A 180 -10.39 -5.87 1.64
C ILE A 180 -9.04 -6.50 1.30
N SER A 181 -8.38 -7.14 2.27
CA SER A 181 -7.11 -7.85 2.05
C SER A 181 -7.30 -9.03 1.08
N THR A 182 -8.43 -9.71 1.15
CA THR A 182 -8.77 -10.82 0.25
C THR A 182 -8.96 -10.35 -1.20
N GLU A 183 -9.73 -9.29 -1.45
CA GLU A 183 -9.89 -8.73 -2.80
C GLU A 183 -8.52 -8.32 -3.38
N LYS A 184 -7.70 -7.61 -2.58
CA LYS A 184 -6.37 -7.11 -2.98
C LYS A 184 -5.37 -8.22 -3.32
N TYR A 185 -5.31 -9.28 -2.51
CA TYR A 185 -4.24 -10.29 -2.59
C TYR A 185 -4.67 -11.65 -3.14
N ARG A 186 -5.96 -11.92 -3.34
CA ARG A 186 -6.47 -13.21 -3.84
C ARG A 186 -7.29 -13.09 -5.14
N MET A 187 -7.65 -11.87 -5.55
CA MET A 187 -8.45 -11.62 -6.76
C MET A 187 -7.75 -10.68 -7.76
N ARG A 188 -8.21 -10.68 -9.02
CA ARG A 188 -7.81 -9.74 -10.07
C ARG A 188 -9.03 -9.35 -10.92
N LYS A 189 -9.04 -8.09 -11.40
CA LYS A 189 -9.99 -7.62 -12.41
C LYS A 189 -9.55 -8.12 -13.78
N ILE A 190 -10.49 -8.73 -14.52
CA ILE A 190 -10.28 -9.33 -15.84
C ILE A 190 -11.27 -8.78 -16.86
N LYS A 191 -10.86 -8.71 -18.13
CA LYS A 191 -11.66 -8.25 -19.26
C LYS A 191 -11.60 -9.27 -20.40
N ILE A 192 -12.67 -10.02 -20.63
CA ILE A 192 -12.80 -10.91 -21.79
C ILE A 192 -13.27 -10.08 -22.98
N HIS A 193 -12.74 -10.35 -24.17
CA HIS A 193 -13.15 -9.78 -25.46
C HIS A 193 -13.55 -10.92 -26.39
N ALA A 194 -14.84 -11.03 -26.70
CA ALA A 194 -15.37 -11.99 -27.67
C ALA A 194 -15.37 -11.36 -29.07
N ILE A 195 -14.75 -12.02 -30.04
CA ILE A 195 -14.71 -11.60 -31.44
C ILE A 195 -14.96 -12.76 -32.41
N ASP A 196 -15.51 -12.46 -33.59
CA ASP A 196 -15.70 -13.43 -34.66
C ASP A 196 -14.39 -13.77 -35.42
N ALA A 197 -14.48 -14.61 -36.45
CA ALA A 197 -13.33 -15.02 -37.26
C ALA A 197 -12.68 -13.84 -38.02
N GLN A 198 -13.43 -12.77 -38.27
CA GLN A 198 -13.06 -11.56 -38.99
C GLN A 198 -12.52 -10.46 -38.05
N GLY A 199 -12.71 -10.62 -36.73
CA GLY A 199 -12.25 -9.71 -35.69
C GLY A 199 -13.32 -8.73 -35.18
N ASN A 200 -14.58 -8.86 -35.61
CA ASN A 200 -15.67 -8.00 -35.15
C ASN A 200 -16.12 -8.39 -33.74
N PRO A 201 -16.52 -7.42 -32.89
CA PRO A 201 -17.03 -7.70 -31.55
C PRO A 201 -18.31 -8.54 -31.53
N LEU A 202 -18.28 -9.68 -30.82
CA LEU A 202 -19.45 -10.50 -30.55
C LEU A 202 -20.21 -9.92 -29.35
N THR A 203 -21.14 -9.03 -29.67
CA THR A 203 -22.06 -8.33 -28.77
C THR A 203 -23.18 -9.21 -28.23
N LYS A 204 -23.62 -9.02 -26.97
CA LYS A 204 -24.62 -9.86 -26.27
C LYS A 204 -24.29 -11.38 -26.27
N ALA A 205 -23.07 -11.76 -26.61
CA ALA A 205 -22.61 -13.13 -26.51
C ALA A 205 -22.69 -13.57 -25.05
N LYS A 206 -23.35 -14.70 -24.80
CA LYS A 206 -23.47 -15.26 -23.45
C LYS A 206 -22.10 -15.76 -23.03
N VAL A 207 -21.56 -15.17 -21.97
CA VAL A 207 -20.29 -15.58 -21.37
C VAL A 207 -20.61 -16.39 -20.11
N SER A 208 -20.01 -17.56 -20.00
CA SER A 208 -20.06 -18.41 -18.81
C SER A 208 -18.64 -18.74 -18.38
N ILE A 209 -18.19 -18.16 -17.27
CA ILE A 209 -16.86 -18.43 -16.71
C ILE A 209 -16.96 -19.46 -15.60
N LYS A 210 -16.26 -20.59 -15.77
CA LYS A 210 -16.13 -21.66 -14.80
C LYS A 210 -14.69 -21.78 -14.33
N GLN A 211 -14.46 -21.71 -13.02
CA GLN A 211 -13.14 -22.00 -12.45
C GLN A 211 -12.85 -23.50 -12.61
N ARG A 212 -11.69 -23.86 -13.18
CA ARG A 212 -11.22 -25.24 -13.31
C ARG A 212 -10.36 -25.67 -12.13
N LYS A 213 -9.51 -24.76 -11.64
CA LYS A 213 -8.54 -25.02 -10.56
C LYS A 213 -8.28 -23.74 -9.78
N ARG A 214 -8.26 -23.83 -8.45
CA ARG A 214 -7.87 -22.72 -7.56
C ARG A 214 -6.34 -22.67 -7.49
N ASN A 215 -5.76 -21.47 -7.48
CA ASN A 215 -4.31 -21.32 -7.26
C ASN A 215 -3.93 -21.50 -5.79
N PHE A 216 -4.81 -21.12 -4.85
CA PHE A 216 -4.53 -21.27 -3.41
C PHE A 216 -4.66 -22.73 -2.95
N PRO A 217 -3.59 -23.33 -2.40
CA PRO A 217 -3.62 -24.65 -1.74
C PRO A 217 -4.57 -24.66 -0.55
N PHE A 218 -5.70 -25.37 -0.69
CA PHE A 218 -6.64 -25.65 0.38
C PHE A 218 -6.87 -27.17 0.45
N GLY A 219 -6.54 -27.76 1.59
CA GLY A 219 -6.37 -29.21 1.73
C GLY A 219 -6.75 -29.76 3.11
N CYS A 220 -6.72 -31.08 3.22
CA CYS A 220 -6.90 -31.81 4.47
C CYS A 220 -5.91 -32.97 4.52
N ALA A 221 -5.52 -33.41 5.71
CA ALA A 221 -4.77 -34.64 5.92
C ALA A 221 -5.61 -35.86 5.50
N MET A 222 -4.91 -36.91 5.08
CA MET A 222 -5.48 -38.16 4.60
C MET A 222 -4.73 -39.33 5.22
N ASN A 223 -5.44 -40.40 5.54
CA ASN A 223 -4.86 -41.62 6.12
C ASN A 223 -5.22 -42.86 5.28
N GLN A 224 -4.65 -44.01 5.65
CA GLN A 224 -4.78 -45.28 4.93
C GLN A 224 -6.23 -45.73 4.65
N ASN A 225 -7.23 -45.26 5.40
CA ASN A 225 -8.64 -45.63 5.19
C ASN A 225 -9.15 -45.18 3.81
N ILE A 226 -8.49 -44.22 3.16
CA ILE A 226 -8.79 -43.80 1.80
C ILE A 226 -8.64 -44.95 0.79
N LEU A 227 -7.80 -45.95 1.07
CA LEU A 227 -7.54 -47.06 0.14
C LEU A 227 -8.71 -48.05 0.05
N SER A 228 -9.48 -48.21 1.14
CA SER A 228 -10.55 -49.22 1.25
C SER A 228 -11.96 -48.62 1.28
N ASN A 229 -12.14 -47.38 1.76
CA ASN A 229 -13.47 -46.78 1.90
C ASN A 229 -13.84 -45.90 0.69
N LYS A 230 -14.72 -46.40 -0.18
CA LYS A 230 -15.20 -45.68 -1.37
C LYS A 230 -15.93 -44.36 -1.05
N ALA A 231 -16.73 -44.32 0.02
CA ALA A 231 -17.44 -43.10 0.42
C ALA A 231 -16.46 -42.03 0.93
N PHE A 232 -15.38 -42.43 1.61
CA PHE A 232 -14.29 -41.51 1.97
C PHE A 232 -13.58 -40.97 0.71
N GLN A 233 -13.30 -41.82 -0.28
CA GLN A 233 -12.70 -41.39 -1.55
C GLN A 233 -13.56 -40.32 -2.24
N ASP A 234 -14.87 -40.51 -2.31
CA ASP A 234 -15.78 -39.55 -2.97
C ASP A 234 -15.95 -38.26 -2.15
N TRP A 235 -16.10 -38.36 -0.84
CA TRP A 235 -16.21 -37.20 0.06
C TRP A 235 -14.92 -36.35 0.06
N PHE A 236 -13.74 -36.98 0.01
CA PHE A 236 -12.45 -36.30 0.05
C PHE A 236 -12.07 -35.69 -1.30
N THR A 237 -12.14 -36.47 -2.38
CA THR A 237 -11.65 -36.05 -3.72
C THR A 237 -12.52 -34.97 -4.37
N SER A 238 -13.77 -34.82 -3.94
CA SER A 238 -14.67 -33.72 -4.35
C SER A 238 -14.28 -32.37 -3.72
N ARG A 239 -13.59 -32.37 -2.58
CA ARG A 239 -13.24 -31.16 -1.81
C ARG A 239 -11.78 -30.74 -1.99
N PHE A 240 -10.86 -31.66 -1.74
CA PHE A 240 -9.44 -31.33 -1.56
C PHE A 240 -8.60 -31.66 -2.80
N LYS A 241 -7.68 -30.75 -3.12
CA LYS A 241 -6.67 -30.91 -4.19
C LYS A 241 -5.24 -30.84 -3.68
N VAL A 242 -5.08 -30.70 -2.37
CA VAL A 242 -3.80 -30.80 -1.66
C VAL A 242 -4.04 -31.64 -0.40
N THR A 243 -3.08 -32.49 -0.05
CA THR A 243 -3.14 -33.36 1.13
C THR A 243 -1.77 -33.49 1.77
N THR A 244 -1.75 -33.95 3.01
CA THR A 244 -0.59 -34.57 3.65
C THR A 244 -1.02 -35.94 4.20
N PHE A 245 -0.07 -36.84 4.48
CA PHE A 245 -0.40 -38.17 5.01
C PHE A 245 -0.24 -38.17 6.53
N GLU A 246 -1.28 -38.58 7.25
CA GLU A 246 -1.41 -38.38 8.69
C GLU A 246 -0.29 -39.07 9.48
N ASN A 247 0.04 -40.32 9.09
CA ASN A 247 1.08 -41.12 9.73
C ASN A 247 1.94 -41.91 8.74
N GLU A 248 1.47 -42.13 7.53
CA GLU A 248 1.92 -43.21 6.66
C GLU A 248 3.31 -42.98 6.06
N MET A 249 3.79 -41.73 6.03
CA MET A 249 5.17 -41.37 5.66
C MET A 249 6.11 -41.19 6.85
N LYS A 250 5.62 -41.11 8.10
CA LYS A 250 6.46 -40.90 9.31
C LYS A 250 7.40 -42.09 9.55
N TRP A 251 8.61 -41.83 10.09
CA TRP A 251 9.68 -42.84 10.16
C TRP A 251 9.27 -44.10 10.94
N TYR A 252 8.56 -43.95 12.05
CA TYR A 252 8.05 -45.09 12.84
C TYR A 252 7.02 -45.96 12.09
N SER A 253 6.32 -45.42 11.09
CA SER A 253 5.39 -46.18 10.27
C SER A 253 6.13 -47.02 9.24
N THR A 254 7.13 -46.41 8.58
CA THR A 254 7.83 -47.00 7.43
C THR A 254 9.07 -47.82 7.80
N GLU A 255 9.69 -47.65 8.97
CA GLU A 255 10.85 -48.45 9.43
C GLU A 255 10.74 -48.76 10.93
N LYS A 256 9.80 -49.64 11.29
CA LYS A 256 9.55 -50.07 12.69
C LYS A 256 10.76 -50.77 13.32
N SER A 257 11.54 -51.48 12.51
CA SER A 257 12.77 -52.17 12.93
C SER A 257 13.93 -51.81 12.01
N PRO A 258 15.19 -51.77 12.48
CA PRO A 258 16.33 -51.32 11.68
C PRO A 258 16.43 -52.07 10.36
N GLY A 259 16.52 -51.35 9.24
CA GLY A 259 16.67 -51.93 7.90
C GLY A 259 15.40 -52.52 7.29
N LYS A 260 14.31 -52.69 8.04
CA LYS A 260 13.04 -53.25 7.56
C LYS A 260 12.10 -52.12 7.12
N GLU A 261 12.41 -51.52 5.98
CA GLU A 261 11.61 -50.48 5.36
C GLU A 261 10.36 -51.06 4.67
N ASN A 262 9.19 -50.47 4.92
CA ASN A 262 7.94 -50.78 4.23
C ASN A 262 7.21 -49.48 3.85
N TYR A 263 7.05 -49.26 2.54
CA TYR A 263 6.37 -48.11 1.96
C TYR A 263 5.07 -48.47 1.23
N SER A 264 4.56 -49.71 1.33
CA SER A 264 3.41 -50.14 0.52
C SER A 264 2.16 -49.28 0.68
N ILE A 265 1.87 -48.82 1.91
CA ILE A 265 0.72 -47.97 2.23
C ILE A 265 0.90 -46.53 1.68
N PRO A 266 1.97 -45.77 2.01
CA PRO A 266 2.17 -44.44 1.43
C PRO A 266 2.36 -44.48 -0.10
N ASP A 267 2.92 -45.54 -0.68
CA ASP A 267 3.00 -45.70 -2.13
C ASP A 267 1.60 -45.83 -2.76
N ALA A 268 0.72 -46.67 -2.19
CA ALA A 268 -0.65 -46.82 -2.66
C ALA A 268 -1.48 -45.53 -2.48
N MET A 269 -1.31 -44.82 -1.35
CA MET A 269 -1.96 -43.53 -1.12
C MET A 269 -1.46 -42.44 -2.09
N LEU A 270 -0.18 -42.48 -2.47
CA LEU A 270 0.38 -41.57 -3.47
C LEU A 270 -0.15 -41.87 -4.88
N GLN A 271 -0.29 -43.14 -5.25
CA GLN A 271 -0.96 -43.54 -6.49
C GLN A 271 -2.43 -43.08 -6.52
N PHE A 272 -3.15 -43.21 -5.41
CA PHE A 272 -4.51 -42.66 -5.26
C PHE A 272 -4.51 -41.13 -5.45
N ALA A 273 -3.63 -40.41 -4.76
CA ALA A 273 -3.54 -38.95 -4.87
C ALA A 273 -3.23 -38.52 -6.32
N GLN A 274 -2.28 -39.18 -6.99
CA GLN A 274 -1.95 -38.94 -8.40
C GLN A 274 -3.16 -39.18 -9.33
N LYS A 275 -3.87 -40.31 -9.16
CA LYS A 275 -5.08 -40.66 -9.91
C LYS A 275 -6.19 -39.60 -9.79
N HIS A 276 -6.30 -38.95 -8.64
CA HIS A 276 -7.32 -37.92 -8.38
C HIS A 276 -6.82 -36.47 -8.49
N HIS A 277 -5.59 -36.29 -9.01
CA HIS A 277 -4.90 -34.99 -9.17
C HIS A 277 -4.80 -34.18 -7.86
N ILE A 278 -4.48 -34.87 -6.77
CA ILE A 278 -4.26 -34.30 -5.43
C ILE A 278 -2.75 -34.19 -5.19
N ALA A 279 -2.25 -32.98 -4.93
CA ALA A 279 -0.85 -32.76 -4.60
C ALA A 279 -0.53 -33.18 -3.15
N VAL A 280 0.60 -33.85 -2.93
CA VAL A 280 0.98 -34.37 -1.61
C VAL A 280 2.12 -33.56 -1.00
N ARG A 281 1.95 -33.10 0.25
CA ARG A 281 3.06 -32.68 1.14
C ARG A 281 3.61 -33.92 1.85
N GLY A 282 4.90 -34.19 1.71
CA GLY A 282 5.56 -35.26 2.44
C GLY A 282 5.78 -34.89 3.90
N HIS A 283 5.13 -35.62 4.81
CA HIS A 283 5.18 -35.38 6.24
C HIS A 283 5.49 -36.70 6.98
N ASN A 284 6.65 -36.89 7.61
CA ASN A 284 7.83 -36.03 7.63
C ASN A 284 9.11 -36.86 7.38
N VAL A 285 10.21 -36.20 7.02
CA VAL A 285 11.49 -36.88 6.76
C VAL A 285 12.05 -37.40 8.08
N VAL A 286 12.24 -36.50 9.06
CA VAL A 286 12.47 -36.81 10.47
C VAL A 286 11.61 -35.89 11.36
N TRP A 287 11.44 -36.30 12.62
CA TRP A 287 10.69 -35.59 13.66
C TRP A 287 11.62 -35.49 14.87
N ASP A 288 11.79 -34.32 15.48
CA ASP A 288 12.78 -34.12 16.54
C ASP A 288 12.28 -34.49 17.95
N ASP A 289 10.98 -34.80 18.11
CA ASP A 289 10.41 -35.21 19.39
C ASP A 289 10.92 -36.62 19.82
N PRO A 290 11.58 -36.73 20.99
CA PRO A 290 12.00 -38.01 21.56
C PRO A 290 10.88 -39.04 21.77
N LYS A 291 9.61 -38.62 21.94
CA LYS A 291 8.47 -39.52 22.16
C LYS A 291 8.17 -40.34 20.90
N HIS A 292 8.32 -39.74 19.71
CA HIS A 292 8.03 -40.35 18.41
C HIS A 292 9.18 -41.13 17.76
N GLN A 293 10.39 -41.10 18.32
CA GLN A 293 11.49 -41.94 17.82
C GLN A 293 11.23 -43.42 18.10
N GLN A 294 11.57 -44.30 17.16
CA GLN A 294 11.59 -45.75 17.41
C GLN A 294 12.63 -46.07 18.49
N GLN A 295 12.36 -47.07 19.35
CA GLN A 295 13.24 -47.40 20.47
C GLN A 295 14.68 -47.73 20.02
N TRP A 296 14.85 -48.36 18.86
CA TRP A 296 16.17 -48.62 18.30
C TRP A 296 16.92 -47.34 17.93
N VAL A 297 16.25 -46.33 17.35
CA VAL A 297 16.81 -44.99 17.03
C VAL A 297 17.22 -44.25 18.32
N LYS A 298 16.39 -44.33 19.37
CA LYS A 298 16.73 -43.74 20.69
C LYS A 298 18.03 -44.31 21.27
N SER A 299 18.28 -45.61 21.05
CA SER A 299 19.44 -46.33 21.57
C SER A 299 20.73 -46.18 20.75
N LEU A 300 20.70 -45.59 19.55
CA LEU A 300 21.91 -45.46 18.72
C LEU A 300 22.94 -44.46 19.30
N PRO A 301 24.25 -44.79 19.27
CA PRO A 301 25.32 -43.83 19.49
C PRO A 301 25.44 -42.85 18.30
N PRO A 302 26.06 -41.68 18.47
CA PRO A 302 26.07 -40.60 17.47
C PRO A 302 26.46 -41.01 16.04
N SER A 303 27.51 -41.83 15.86
CA SER A 303 27.97 -42.26 14.53
C SER A 303 26.93 -43.13 13.80
N LEU A 304 26.37 -44.12 14.49
CA LEU A 304 25.33 -44.99 13.94
C LEU A 304 24.01 -44.24 13.73
N LEU A 305 23.67 -43.28 14.61
CA LEU A 305 22.52 -42.41 14.44
C LEU A 305 22.67 -41.51 13.20
N SER A 306 23.84 -40.92 12.98
CA SER A 306 24.12 -40.14 11.77
C SER A 306 23.93 -40.99 10.51
N PHE A 307 24.45 -42.22 10.49
CA PHE A 307 24.25 -43.14 9.38
C PHE A 307 22.77 -43.51 9.17
N ALA A 308 22.03 -43.80 10.25
CA ALA A 308 20.61 -44.13 10.19
C ALA A 308 19.77 -42.96 9.65
N VAL A 309 20.04 -41.73 10.09
CA VAL A 309 19.34 -40.52 9.61
C VAL A 309 19.69 -40.24 8.14
N GLN A 310 20.96 -40.37 7.73
CA GLN A 310 21.35 -40.25 6.32
C GLN A 310 20.66 -41.30 5.45
N LYS A 311 20.59 -42.57 5.90
CA LYS A 311 19.83 -43.64 5.23
C LYS A 311 18.34 -43.30 5.13
N ARG A 312 17.73 -42.81 6.20
CA ARG A 312 16.32 -42.37 6.23
C ARG A 312 16.05 -41.26 5.23
N ILE A 313 16.80 -40.16 5.28
CA ILE A 313 16.68 -39.03 4.33
C ILE A 313 16.83 -39.53 2.90
N LYS A 314 17.85 -40.35 2.63
CA LYS A 314 18.08 -40.95 1.31
C LYS A 314 16.90 -41.82 0.88
N SER A 315 16.41 -42.72 1.73
CA SER A 315 15.31 -43.63 1.39
C SER A 315 14.03 -42.85 1.05
N VAL A 316 13.53 -42.01 1.97
CA VAL A 316 12.21 -41.39 1.83
C VAL A 316 12.19 -40.27 0.78
N VAL A 317 13.21 -39.40 0.75
CA VAL A 317 13.25 -38.26 -0.19
C VAL A 317 13.57 -38.71 -1.61
N GLN A 318 14.45 -39.71 -1.79
CA GLN A 318 14.75 -40.24 -3.13
C GLN A 318 13.59 -41.05 -3.71
N ARG A 319 12.81 -41.75 -2.88
CA ARG A 319 11.62 -42.53 -3.32
C ARG A 319 10.54 -41.63 -3.91
N TYR A 320 10.20 -40.54 -3.21
CA TYR A 320 9.10 -39.65 -3.60
C TYR A 320 9.55 -38.41 -4.37
N LYS A 321 10.80 -38.38 -4.84
CA LYS A 321 11.38 -37.29 -5.62
C LYS A 321 10.49 -36.87 -6.79
N GLY A 322 10.08 -35.61 -6.81
CA GLY A 322 9.20 -35.05 -7.85
C GLY A 322 7.75 -35.56 -7.83
N GLN A 323 7.36 -36.37 -6.84
CA GLN A 323 5.97 -36.83 -6.63
C GLN A 323 5.26 -36.09 -5.50
N VAL A 324 6.03 -35.45 -4.59
CA VAL A 324 5.53 -34.53 -3.56
C VAL A 324 5.87 -33.07 -3.91
N ILE A 325 5.02 -32.13 -3.49
CA ILE A 325 5.24 -30.68 -3.70
C ILE A 325 6.13 -30.06 -2.62
N ALA A 326 6.19 -30.69 -1.45
CA ALA A 326 6.87 -30.18 -0.27
C ALA A 326 7.34 -31.33 0.64
N TRP A 327 8.30 -31.01 1.53
CA TRP A 327 8.75 -31.88 2.62
C TRP A 327 8.81 -31.09 3.93
N ASP A 328 8.17 -31.61 4.97
CA ASP A 328 8.50 -31.28 6.36
C ASP A 328 9.76 -32.06 6.74
N VAL A 329 10.90 -31.36 6.85
CA VAL A 329 12.22 -32.02 6.89
C VAL A 329 12.60 -32.45 8.30
N ASN A 330 12.50 -31.54 9.26
CA ASN A 330 12.69 -31.84 10.68
C ASN A 330 11.54 -31.21 11.46
N ASN A 331 10.55 -32.02 11.84
CA ASN A 331 9.36 -31.58 12.56
C ASN A 331 9.72 -31.20 14.00
N GLU A 332 9.13 -30.11 14.52
CA GLU A 332 9.18 -29.71 15.93
C GLU A 332 10.59 -29.42 16.51
N ASN A 333 11.46 -28.86 15.65
CA ASN A 333 12.87 -28.59 15.96
C ASN A 333 13.10 -27.25 16.70
N LEU A 334 12.05 -26.53 17.13
CA LEU A 334 12.14 -25.48 18.16
C LEU A 334 11.81 -26.03 19.55
N HIS A 335 10.78 -26.86 19.66
CA HIS A 335 10.39 -27.51 20.92
C HIS A 335 11.38 -28.57 21.36
N PHE A 336 11.92 -29.32 20.40
CA PHE A 336 12.85 -30.42 20.65
C PHE A 336 14.19 -30.20 19.95
N SER A 337 15.14 -31.06 20.32
CA SER A 337 16.53 -30.99 19.86
C SER A 337 17.19 -32.37 19.96
N PHE A 338 16.46 -33.45 19.68
CA PHE A 338 16.93 -34.84 19.82
C PHE A 338 18.14 -35.09 18.92
N TYR A 339 18.05 -34.72 17.64
CA TYR A 339 19.16 -34.89 16.70
C TYR A 339 20.29 -33.91 16.98
N GLU A 340 20.00 -32.61 17.20
CA GLU A 340 21.02 -31.59 17.45
C GLU A 340 21.86 -31.87 18.72
N ARG A 341 21.25 -32.40 19.78
CA ARG A 341 21.98 -32.81 21.01
C ARG A 341 22.90 -34.01 20.81
N LYS A 342 22.56 -34.93 19.90
CA LYS A 342 23.33 -36.16 19.68
C LYS A 342 24.36 -36.04 18.53
N LEU A 343 24.04 -35.26 17.50
CA LEU A 343 24.80 -35.17 16.25
C LEU A 343 25.51 -33.81 16.08
N GLY A 344 25.23 -32.83 16.94
CA GLY A 344 25.79 -31.48 16.89
C GLY A 344 24.81 -30.44 16.33
N ARG A 345 25.06 -29.16 16.65
CA ARG A 345 24.16 -28.03 16.32
C ARG A 345 23.89 -27.82 14.82
N ASN A 346 24.74 -28.34 13.94
CA ASN A 346 24.57 -28.24 12.49
C ASN A 346 23.73 -29.39 11.89
N ALA A 347 23.29 -30.38 12.67
CA ALA A 347 22.57 -31.56 12.18
C ALA A 347 21.35 -31.20 11.32
N SER A 348 20.51 -30.26 11.80
CA SER A 348 19.33 -29.77 11.06
C SER A 348 19.71 -29.21 9.69
N ALA A 349 20.74 -28.36 9.58
CA ALA A 349 21.19 -27.82 8.29
C ALA A 349 21.72 -28.90 7.33
N VAL A 350 22.37 -29.95 7.85
CA VAL A 350 22.76 -31.13 7.05
C VAL A 350 21.52 -31.86 6.51
N PHE A 351 20.45 -31.97 7.29
CA PHE A 351 19.21 -32.62 6.82
C PHE A 351 18.55 -31.84 5.68
N TYR A 352 18.44 -30.50 5.79
CA TYR A 352 17.94 -29.65 4.70
C TYR A 352 18.84 -29.69 3.47
N LEU A 353 20.18 -29.73 3.64
CA LEU A 353 21.14 -29.86 2.55
C LEU A 353 20.92 -31.16 1.77
N GLU A 354 20.86 -32.30 2.47
CA GLU A 354 20.71 -33.61 1.85
C GLU A 354 19.33 -33.81 1.21
N ALA A 355 18.26 -33.38 1.87
CA ALA A 355 16.91 -33.38 1.28
C ALA A 355 16.89 -32.56 -0.02
N ARG A 356 17.51 -31.37 -0.04
CA ARG A 356 17.60 -30.51 -1.24
C ARG A 356 18.49 -31.09 -2.34
N ARG A 357 19.53 -31.84 -1.97
CA ARG A 357 20.44 -32.52 -2.91
C ARG A 357 19.72 -33.64 -3.65
N LEU A 358 18.86 -34.38 -2.94
CA LEU A 358 18.05 -35.46 -3.48
C LEU A 358 16.88 -34.94 -4.32
N ASP A 359 16.06 -34.01 -3.80
CA ASP A 359 14.97 -33.36 -4.53
C ASP A 359 15.16 -31.83 -4.64
N LYS A 360 15.37 -31.36 -5.87
CA LYS A 360 15.51 -29.94 -6.22
C LYS A 360 14.18 -29.26 -6.59
N LYS A 361 13.06 -29.98 -6.64
CA LYS A 361 11.72 -29.44 -6.95
C LYS A 361 10.87 -29.23 -5.71
N ALA A 362 10.88 -30.17 -4.76
CA ALA A 362 10.12 -30.05 -3.52
C ALA A 362 10.55 -28.80 -2.71
N THR A 363 9.56 -28.11 -2.13
CA THR A 363 9.80 -27.01 -1.17
C THR A 363 10.06 -27.58 0.21
N LEU A 364 11.15 -27.18 0.87
CA LEU A 364 11.48 -27.68 2.21
C LEU A 364 10.88 -26.78 3.29
N PHE A 365 10.18 -27.36 4.25
CA PHE A 365 9.55 -26.69 5.37
C PHE A 365 10.29 -27.00 6.68
N LEU A 366 10.52 -25.95 7.47
CA LEU A 366 10.54 -26.06 8.92
C LEU A 366 9.08 -26.06 9.36
N ASN A 367 8.67 -27.00 10.22
CA ASN A 367 7.27 -27.21 10.60
C ASN A 367 7.18 -27.31 12.13
N GLU A 368 6.27 -26.55 12.73
CA GLU A 368 6.22 -26.33 14.18
C GLU A 368 4.81 -25.90 14.66
N TYR A 369 4.43 -26.33 15.86
CA TYR A 369 3.17 -25.93 16.53
C TYR A 369 3.33 -24.73 17.48
N ASN A 370 2.20 -24.25 17.99
CA ASN A 370 2.04 -23.21 19.01
C ASN A 370 2.55 -21.79 18.64
N THR A 371 3.28 -21.61 17.53
CA THR A 371 3.84 -20.31 17.13
C THR A 371 2.77 -19.21 16.94
N ILE A 372 1.58 -19.59 16.47
CA ILE A 372 0.44 -18.69 16.22
C ILE A 372 -0.79 -19.00 17.10
N GLU A 373 -0.80 -20.15 17.75
CA GLU A 373 -1.92 -20.72 18.48
C GLU A 373 -1.87 -20.38 19.97
N GLU A 374 -0.73 -20.59 20.62
CA GLU A 374 -0.57 -20.46 22.06
C GLU A 374 0.45 -19.36 22.40
N VAL A 375 -0.08 -18.16 22.63
CA VAL A 375 0.69 -16.96 22.99
C VAL A 375 1.54 -17.14 24.25
N SER A 376 1.22 -18.07 25.16
CA SER A 376 2.03 -18.33 26.36
C SER A 376 3.19 -19.32 26.14
N ASP A 377 3.29 -19.98 24.98
CA ASP A 377 4.38 -20.91 24.69
C ASP A 377 5.68 -20.18 24.33
N GLY A 378 6.49 -19.95 25.36
CA GLY A 378 7.80 -19.32 25.22
C GLY A 378 8.79 -20.10 24.35
N SER A 379 8.55 -21.38 24.02
CA SER A 379 9.49 -22.22 23.26
C SER A 379 9.53 -21.85 21.77
N THR A 380 8.37 -21.47 21.23
CA THR A 380 8.06 -21.41 19.80
C THR A 380 7.65 -20.01 19.32
N THR A 381 8.02 -18.96 20.08
CA THR A 381 7.72 -17.58 19.68
C THR A 381 8.22 -17.25 18.26
N PRO A 382 7.57 -16.34 17.52
CA PRO A 382 8.01 -15.93 16.19
C PRO A 382 9.47 -15.46 16.10
N ASP A 383 10.03 -14.89 17.18
CA ASP A 383 11.47 -14.56 17.25
C ASP A 383 12.37 -15.81 17.29
N LYS A 384 11.97 -16.86 18.02
CA LYS A 384 12.69 -18.13 18.09
C LYS A 384 12.61 -18.90 16.78
N TYR A 385 11.45 -18.90 16.12
CA TYR A 385 11.30 -19.45 14.77
C TYR A 385 12.24 -18.77 13.77
N LEU A 386 12.23 -17.43 13.72
CA LEU A 386 13.14 -16.67 12.86
C LEU A 386 14.61 -16.92 13.23
N THR A 387 14.92 -17.20 14.50
CA THR A 387 16.27 -17.54 14.95
C THR A 387 16.69 -18.93 14.50
N LYS A 388 15.83 -19.96 14.61
CA LYS A 388 16.12 -21.30 14.08
C LYS A 388 16.31 -21.28 12.55
N ILE A 389 15.54 -20.48 11.81
CA ILE A 389 15.81 -20.23 10.38
C ILE A 389 17.24 -19.68 10.18
N ARG A 390 17.63 -18.64 10.93
CA ARG A 390 18.99 -18.05 10.84
C ARG A 390 20.08 -19.05 11.19
N GLU A 391 19.89 -19.89 12.21
CA GLU A 391 20.81 -20.98 12.58
C GLU A 391 21.01 -21.96 11.41
N ILE A 392 19.91 -22.43 10.80
CA ILE A 392 19.95 -23.32 9.63
C ILE A 392 20.68 -22.64 8.45
N ARG A 393 20.49 -21.33 8.24
CA ARG A 393 21.24 -20.55 7.24
C ARG A 393 22.74 -20.47 7.56
N SER A 394 23.09 -20.07 8.77
CA SER A 394 24.48 -19.82 9.18
C SER A 394 25.32 -21.10 9.26
N THR A 395 24.69 -22.23 9.57
CA THR A 395 25.34 -23.55 9.62
C THR A 395 25.40 -24.28 8.27
N GLY A 396 24.91 -23.67 7.19
CA GLY A 396 25.27 -24.04 5.81
C GLY A 396 24.12 -24.08 4.79
N TYR A 397 22.85 -24.18 5.21
CA TYR A 397 21.76 -24.39 4.27
C TYR A 397 21.28 -23.07 3.63
N LYS A 398 21.64 -22.84 2.35
CA LYS A 398 21.26 -21.64 1.58
C LYS A 398 20.14 -21.85 0.54
N GLY A 399 19.49 -23.03 0.50
CA GLY A 399 18.44 -23.35 -0.48
C GLY A 399 17.04 -22.76 -0.18
N PRO A 400 16.03 -22.96 -1.07
CA PRO A 400 14.66 -22.53 -0.82
C PRO A 400 14.06 -23.18 0.44
N LEU A 401 13.50 -22.37 1.34
CA LEU A 401 12.89 -22.80 2.59
C LEU A 401 11.48 -22.18 2.71
N ALA A 402 10.60 -22.83 3.44
CA ALA A 402 9.25 -22.38 3.77
C ALA A 402 8.97 -22.49 5.27
N ILE A 403 7.93 -21.79 5.72
CA ILE A 403 7.46 -21.75 7.10
C ILE A 403 6.18 -22.58 7.18
N GLY A 404 6.19 -23.62 8.00
CA GLY A 404 5.05 -24.47 8.31
C GLY A 404 4.62 -24.20 9.74
N LEU A 405 3.36 -23.80 9.90
CA LEU A 405 2.72 -23.54 11.17
C LEU A 405 1.63 -24.58 11.32
N GLU A 406 1.79 -25.51 12.26
CA GLU A 406 0.89 -26.66 12.37
C GLU A 406 -0.55 -26.18 12.54
N GLY A 407 -0.82 -25.31 13.52
CA GLY A 407 -2.13 -24.66 13.66
C GLY A 407 -3.10 -25.47 14.50
N HIS A 408 -2.62 -26.05 15.61
CA HIS A 408 -3.43 -26.78 16.58
C HIS A 408 -4.08 -25.82 17.59
N PHE A 409 -5.25 -25.26 17.25
CA PHE A 409 -5.88 -24.20 18.05
C PHE A 409 -6.84 -24.74 19.13
N ASN A 410 -6.80 -24.15 20.33
CA ASN A 410 -7.88 -24.30 21.33
C ASN A 410 -8.94 -23.20 21.16
N VAL A 411 -8.57 -21.97 21.47
CA VAL A 411 -9.37 -20.74 21.29
C VAL A 411 -8.49 -19.72 20.59
N PRO A 412 -8.87 -19.21 19.40
CA PRO A 412 -8.01 -18.34 18.62
C PRO A 412 -7.89 -16.93 19.22
N ASN A 413 -6.66 -16.41 19.23
CA ASN A 413 -6.37 -15.00 19.46
C ASN A 413 -5.99 -14.35 18.12
N LEU A 414 -6.97 -13.85 17.37
CA LEU A 414 -6.77 -13.36 15.99
C LEU A 414 -5.73 -12.21 15.90
N PRO A 415 -5.70 -11.21 16.81
CA PRO A 415 -4.62 -10.24 16.86
C PRO A 415 -3.22 -10.84 17.05
N TYR A 416 -3.08 -11.86 17.90
CA TYR A 416 -1.80 -12.55 18.09
C TYR A 416 -1.41 -13.34 16.84
N MET A 417 -2.35 -14.09 16.26
CA MET A 417 -2.15 -14.81 15.00
C MET A 417 -1.70 -13.87 13.87
N ARG A 418 -2.39 -12.73 13.67
CA ARG A 418 -1.97 -11.67 12.72
C ARG A 418 -0.55 -11.19 13.00
N ALA A 419 -0.27 -10.81 14.25
CA ALA A 419 1.03 -10.29 14.68
C ALA A 419 2.19 -11.28 14.48
N ALA A 420 1.94 -12.57 14.74
CA ALA A 420 2.91 -13.64 14.55
C ALA A 420 3.19 -13.89 13.07
N ILE A 421 2.16 -13.96 12.22
CA ILE A 421 2.33 -14.15 10.77
C ILE A 421 2.98 -12.91 10.12
N ASP A 422 2.60 -11.68 10.53
CA ASP A 422 3.26 -10.41 10.15
C ASP A 422 4.78 -10.46 10.39
N LYS A 423 5.18 -11.06 11.52
CA LYS A 423 6.58 -11.16 11.96
C LYS A 423 7.34 -12.23 11.20
N LEU A 424 6.75 -13.41 11.02
CA LEU A 424 7.31 -14.50 10.22
C LEU A 424 7.46 -14.12 8.74
N ALA A 425 6.53 -13.33 8.20
CA ALA A 425 6.53 -12.88 6.80
C ALA A 425 7.80 -12.09 6.43
N LYS A 426 8.49 -11.49 7.41
CA LYS A 426 9.76 -10.77 7.20
C LYS A 426 10.93 -11.67 6.81
N ALA A 427 10.82 -12.99 6.98
CA ALA A 427 11.76 -13.95 6.41
C ALA A 427 11.70 -14.01 4.87
N ARG A 428 10.66 -13.43 4.24
CA ARG A 428 10.34 -13.52 2.80
C ARG A 428 10.22 -14.98 2.30
N LEU A 429 9.89 -15.90 3.21
CA LEU A 429 9.60 -17.30 2.91
C LEU A 429 8.07 -17.48 2.79
N PRO A 430 7.57 -18.40 1.94
CA PRO A 430 6.15 -18.73 1.92
C PRO A 430 5.72 -19.38 3.24
N ILE A 431 4.60 -18.92 3.80
CA ILE A 431 4.02 -19.45 5.04
C ILE A 431 2.84 -20.35 4.69
N TRP A 432 2.72 -21.52 5.31
CA TRP A 432 1.53 -22.36 5.24
C TRP A 432 1.02 -22.66 6.65
N LEU A 433 -0.31 -22.76 6.79
CA LEU A 433 -0.88 -23.56 7.87
C LEU A 433 -0.87 -25.01 7.38
N THR A 434 -0.25 -25.92 8.12
CA THR A 434 0.13 -27.24 7.62
C THR A 434 -0.72 -28.37 8.20
N GLU A 435 -1.26 -28.20 9.40
CA GLU A 435 -1.93 -29.23 10.19
C GLU A 435 -3.13 -28.62 10.98
N LEU A 436 -3.85 -27.67 10.35
CA LEU A 436 -4.88 -26.87 11.03
C LEU A 436 -6.01 -27.72 11.60
N ASP A 437 -6.15 -27.73 12.92
CA ASP A 437 -7.35 -28.20 13.60
C ASP A 437 -7.74 -27.28 14.76
N VAL A 438 -8.93 -27.53 15.30
CA VAL A 438 -9.46 -26.81 16.45
C VAL A 438 -9.97 -27.85 17.45
N SER A 439 -9.58 -27.74 18.72
CA SER A 439 -10.06 -28.65 19.76
C SER A 439 -11.57 -28.59 19.97
N SER A 440 -12.14 -29.72 20.36
CA SER A 440 -13.59 -29.89 20.51
C SER A 440 -14.19 -28.92 21.54
N SER A 441 -15.16 -28.11 21.10
CA SER A 441 -15.91 -27.17 21.92
C SER A 441 -17.21 -26.75 21.21
N PRO A 442 -18.20 -26.17 21.91
CA PRO A 442 -19.41 -25.64 21.27
C PRO A 442 -19.14 -24.59 20.17
N ASN A 443 -17.98 -23.94 20.22
CA ASN A 443 -17.54 -22.90 19.29
C ASN A 443 -16.58 -23.41 18.21
N GLN A 444 -16.26 -24.72 18.14
CA GLN A 444 -15.21 -25.28 17.28
C GLN A 444 -15.33 -24.83 15.81
N ALA A 445 -16.54 -24.86 15.23
CA ALA A 445 -16.78 -24.41 13.86
C ALA A 445 -16.63 -22.88 13.68
N MET A 446 -17.05 -22.08 14.67
CA MET A 446 -16.88 -20.62 14.64
C MET A 446 -15.39 -20.24 14.65
N TYR A 447 -14.61 -20.86 15.55
CA TYR A 447 -13.16 -20.65 15.62
C TYR A 447 -12.46 -21.12 14.35
N LEU A 448 -12.85 -22.27 13.78
CA LEU A 448 -12.33 -22.74 12.50
C LEU A 448 -12.58 -21.70 11.38
N GLU A 449 -13.77 -21.09 11.33
CA GLU A 449 -14.04 -20.00 10.37
C GLU A 449 -13.12 -18.79 10.60
N GLU A 450 -13.01 -18.33 11.84
CA GLU A 450 -12.17 -17.17 12.18
C GLU A 450 -10.69 -17.41 11.79
N ILE A 451 -10.13 -18.57 12.10
CA ILE A 451 -8.74 -18.94 11.81
C ILE A 451 -8.48 -19.07 10.29
N ILE A 452 -9.32 -19.83 9.58
CA ILE A 452 -9.17 -20.04 8.13
C ILE A 452 -9.21 -18.70 7.39
N ARG A 453 -10.11 -17.81 7.82
CA ARG A 453 -10.28 -16.47 7.23
C ARG A 453 -9.10 -15.55 7.51
N GLU A 454 -8.62 -15.54 8.74
CA GLU A 454 -7.46 -14.74 9.17
C GLU A 454 -6.20 -15.14 8.38
N ALA A 455 -5.95 -16.45 8.25
CA ALA A 455 -4.88 -17.01 7.45
C ALA A 455 -5.02 -16.68 5.95
N TYR A 456 -6.20 -16.88 5.36
CA TYR A 456 -6.41 -16.64 3.93
C TYR A 456 -6.31 -15.16 3.57
N ALA A 457 -6.78 -14.26 4.42
CA ALA A 457 -6.64 -12.82 4.21
C ALA A 457 -5.17 -12.35 4.28
N HIS A 458 -4.24 -13.12 4.88
CA HIS A 458 -2.85 -12.71 5.04
C HIS A 458 -1.99 -12.95 3.78
N PRO A 459 -1.37 -11.91 3.17
CA PRO A 459 -0.69 -12.04 1.87
C PRO A 459 0.50 -13.00 1.86
N ALA A 460 1.21 -13.15 2.98
CA ALA A 460 2.34 -14.09 3.12
C ALA A 460 1.91 -15.56 3.24
N VAL A 461 0.66 -15.85 3.59
CA VAL A 461 0.14 -17.22 3.65
C VAL A 461 -0.14 -17.71 2.23
N LYS A 462 0.45 -18.85 1.88
CA LYS A 462 0.44 -19.47 0.54
C LYS A 462 -0.21 -20.85 0.52
N GLY A 463 -0.79 -21.33 1.63
CA GLY A 463 -1.58 -22.55 1.69
C GLY A 463 -2.13 -22.84 3.08
N ILE A 464 -3.20 -23.62 3.14
CA ILE A 464 -3.80 -24.15 4.37
C ILE A 464 -4.11 -25.63 4.15
N VAL A 465 -3.62 -26.50 5.03
CA VAL A 465 -3.97 -27.93 5.11
C VAL A 465 -4.48 -28.20 6.52
N MET A 466 -5.65 -28.83 6.63
CA MET A 466 -6.30 -29.14 7.91
C MET A 466 -5.97 -30.55 8.41
N TRP A 467 -5.84 -30.75 9.73
CA TRP A 467 -5.52 -32.05 10.33
C TRP A 467 -6.77 -32.82 10.79
N ALA A 468 -7.69 -33.05 9.85
CA ALA A 468 -9.01 -33.61 10.12
C ALA A 468 -9.31 -34.88 9.30
N SER A 469 -8.33 -35.81 9.26
CA SER A 469 -8.48 -37.11 8.61
C SER A 469 -9.62 -37.94 9.22
N TRP A 470 -10.45 -38.54 8.38
CA TRP A 470 -11.54 -39.41 8.83
C TRP A 470 -11.03 -40.80 9.28
N ARG A 471 -11.64 -41.32 10.35
CA ARG A 471 -11.44 -42.69 10.87
C ARG A 471 -12.77 -43.21 11.45
N PRO A 472 -13.11 -44.51 11.32
CA PRO A 472 -14.34 -45.06 11.88
C PRO A 472 -14.49 -44.84 13.40
N GLU A 473 -13.38 -44.81 14.13
CA GLU A 473 -13.33 -44.69 15.59
C GLU A 473 -13.43 -43.24 16.10
N GLY A 474 -13.47 -42.25 15.18
CA GLY A 474 -13.42 -40.83 15.48
C GLY A 474 -12.09 -40.17 15.10
N CYS A 475 -12.09 -38.83 15.03
CA CYS A 475 -10.94 -38.03 14.60
C CYS A 475 -10.11 -37.53 15.80
N TYR A 476 -8.91 -37.00 15.54
CA TYR A 476 -7.96 -36.59 16.59
C TYR A 476 -8.47 -35.41 17.45
N GLN A 477 -8.70 -34.24 16.85
CA GLN A 477 -9.27 -33.05 17.51
C GLN A 477 -10.56 -32.60 16.82
N MET A 478 -10.58 -32.67 15.49
CA MET A 478 -11.62 -32.15 14.64
C MET A 478 -12.02 -33.19 13.59
N CYS A 479 -13.30 -33.55 13.55
CA CYS A 479 -13.91 -34.22 12.40
C CYS A 479 -14.53 -33.18 11.47
N LEU A 480 -14.50 -33.41 10.16
CA LEU A 480 -15.28 -32.63 9.19
C LEU A 480 -16.61 -33.32 8.80
N THR A 481 -16.72 -34.61 9.07
CA THR A 481 -17.81 -35.47 8.58
C THR A 481 -18.02 -36.64 9.53
N ASP A 482 -19.23 -37.20 9.57
CA ASP A 482 -19.55 -38.40 10.35
C ASP A 482 -19.22 -39.70 9.59
N ASN A 483 -19.52 -40.86 10.20
CA ASN A 483 -19.28 -42.18 9.59
C ASN A 483 -20.22 -42.51 8.41
N GLN A 484 -21.21 -41.66 8.14
CA GLN A 484 -22.08 -41.72 6.96
C GLN A 484 -21.63 -40.70 5.88
N PHE A 485 -20.50 -40.01 6.10
CA PHE A 485 -19.97 -38.94 5.27
C PHE A 485 -20.91 -37.73 5.11
N LYS A 486 -21.80 -37.52 6.08
CA LYS A 486 -22.55 -36.28 6.23
C LYS A 486 -21.70 -35.27 6.99
N ASN A 487 -21.61 -34.05 6.46
CA ASN A 487 -20.85 -32.97 7.09
C ASN A 487 -21.28 -32.72 8.54
N LEU A 488 -20.28 -32.42 9.36
CA LEU A 488 -20.43 -31.76 10.65
C LEU A 488 -20.31 -30.23 10.44
N PRO A 489 -20.65 -29.39 11.44
CA PRO A 489 -20.60 -27.92 11.29
C PRO A 489 -19.22 -27.38 10.85
N THR A 490 -18.15 -28.06 11.23
CA THR A 490 -16.76 -27.84 10.78
C THR A 490 -16.55 -28.18 9.29
N GLY A 491 -17.18 -29.23 8.78
CA GLY A 491 -17.22 -29.55 7.34
C GLY A 491 -18.03 -28.54 6.54
N ASP A 492 -19.10 -27.99 7.12
CA ASP A 492 -19.89 -26.92 6.48
C ASP A 492 -19.11 -25.61 6.37
N VAL A 493 -18.22 -25.31 7.33
CA VAL A 493 -17.25 -24.20 7.23
C VAL A 493 -16.28 -24.43 6.07
N VAL A 494 -15.78 -25.65 5.89
CA VAL A 494 -14.90 -26.00 4.75
C VAL A 494 -15.64 -25.83 3.42
N ASP A 495 -16.86 -26.36 3.30
CA ASP A 495 -17.66 -26.24 2.08
C ASP A 495 -18.10 -24.80 1.79
N LYS A 496 -18.32 -23.99 2.85
CA LYS A 496 -18.53 -22.54 2.75
C LYS A 496 -17.32 -21.85 2.13
N PHE A 497 -16.10 -22.09 2.59
CA PHE A 497 -14.90 -21.47 1.98
C PHE A 497 -14.58 -21.99 0.57
N ILE A 498 -14.82 -23.28 0.33
CA ILE A 498 -14.74 -23.87 -1.02
C ILE A 498 -15.71 -23.15 -1.96
N ALA A 499 -16.91 -22.77 -1.51
CA ALA A 499 -17.85 -21.98 -2.30
C ALA A 499 -17.42 -20.50 -2.40
N GLU A 500 -17.10 -19.84 -1.28
CA GLU A 500 -16.76 -18.41 -1.17
C GLU A 500 -15.53 -18.03 -1.99
N TRP A 501 -14.49 -18.86 -1.97
CA TRP A 501 -13.24 -18.65 -2.74
C TRP A 501 -13.28 -19.32 -4.11
N SER A 502 -14.46 -19.35 -4.71
CA SER A 502 -14.67 -19.86 -6.06
C SER A 502 -15.74 -19.08 -6.80
N HIS A 503 -15.67 -19.09 -8.13
CA HIS A 503 -16.75 -18.59 -8.97
C HIS A 503 -17.61 -19.78 -9.43
N LYS A 504 -18.76 -19.96 -8.78
CA LYS A 504 -19.82 -20.86 -9.24
C LYS A 504 -20.46 -20.31 -10.52
N GLY A 505 -19.84 -20.57 -11.67
CA GLY A 505 -20.42 -20.33 -13.00
C GLY A 505 -20.87 -18.88 -13.19
N LEU A 506 -19.91 -17.96 -13.32
CA LEU A 506 -20.22 -16.54 -13.51
C LEU A 506 -20.84 -16.37 -14.92
N LEU A 507 -22.13 -16.05 -14.95
CA LEU A 507 -22.89 -15.81 -16.17
C LEU A 507 -23.01 -14.30 -16.45
N GLY A 508 -22.89 -13.94 -17.72
CA GLY A 508 -23.19 -12.60 -18.18
C GLY A 508 -23.34 -12.57 -19.70
N VAL A 509 -23.44 -11.36 -20.23
CA VAL A 509 -23.40 -11.11 -21.67
C VAL A 509 -22.33 -10.07 -21.95
N THR A 510 -21.69 -10.18 -23.11
CA THR A 510 -20.80 -9.12 -23.58
C THR A 510 -21.57 -7.85 -23.88
N ASP A 511 -20.92 -6.72 -23.65
CA ASP A 511 -21.31 -5.45 -24.20
C ASP A 511 -21.08 -5.40 -25.73
N THR A 512 -21.43 -4.28 -26.35
CA THR A 512 -21.26 -4.03 -27.79
C THR A 512 -19.85 -3.97 -28.30
N ALA A 513 -18.88 -3.64 -27.45
CA ALA A 513 -17.48 -3.76 -27.82
C ALA A 513 -16.98 -5.19 -27.56
N GLY A 514 -17.90 -6.16 -27.40
CA GLY A 514 -17.59 -7.56 -27.18
C GLY A 514 -16.96 -7.83 -25.82
N PHE A 515 -16.97 -6.85 -24.90
CA PHE A 515 -16.30 -7.01 -23.60
C PHE A 515 -17.22 -7.57 -22.53
N PHE A 516 -16.60 -8.34 -21.64
CA PHE A 516 -17.19 -8.77 -20.39
C PHE A 516 -16.17 -8.57 -19.26
N ASP A 517 -16.51 -7.72 -18.30
CA ASP A 517 -15.66 -7.36 -17.14
C ASP A 517 -16.08 -8.16 -15.89
N SER A 518 -15.11 -8.64 -15.12
CA SER A 518 -15.34 -9.29 -13.83
C SER A 518 -14.13 -9.21 -12.89
N SER A 519 -14.29 -9.67 -11.64
CA SER A 519 -13.20 -9.89 -10.69
C SER A 519 -13.15 -11.38 -10.34
N LEU A 520 -12.03 -12.03 -10.62
CA LEU A 520 -11.83 -13.48 -10.43
C LEU A 520 -10.74 -13.77 -9.39
N PHE A 521 -10.94 -14.79 -8.57
CA PHE A 521 -9.88 -15.36 -7.71
C PHE A 521 -8.70 -15.90 -8.54
N HIS A 522 -7.49 -15.94 -7.98
CA HIS A 522 -6.34 -16.55 -8.67
C HIS A 522 -6.59 -18.04 -8.96
N GLY A 523 -6.34 -18.47 -10.20
CA GLY A 523 -6.60 -19.85 -10.64
C GLY A 523 -6.71 -20.01 -12.16
N GLU A 524 -6.95 -21.25 -12.60
CA GLU A 524 -7.20 -21.60 -13.99
C GLU A 524 -8.72 -21.61 -14.25
N TYR A 525 -9.13 -21.04 -15.38
CA TYR A 525 -10.52 -20.83 -15.76
C TYR A 525 -10.82 -21.31 -17.17
N GLU A 526 -12.10 -21.60 -17.38
CA GLU A 526 -12.73 -21.88 -18.66
C GLU A 526 -13.79 -20.81 -18.92
N ALA A 527 -13.65 -20.04 -20.00
CA ALA A 527 -14.70 -19.17 -20.50
C ALA A 527 -15.40 -19.87 -21.67
N LYS A 528 -16.71 -20.11 -21.52
CA LYS A 528 -17.58 -20.52 -22.62
C LYS A 528 -18.28 -19.31 -23.19
N ILE A 529 -18.28 -19.19 -24.52
CA ILE A 529 -18.93 -18.08 -25.23
C ILE A 529 -19.88 -18.68 -26.26
N SER A 530 -21.16 -18.30 -26.20
CA SER A 530 -22.17 -18.67 -27.19
C SER A 530 -22.94 -17.45 -27.68
N HIS A 531 -23.13 -17.37 -28.99
CA HIS A 531 -23.83 -16.27 -29.66
C HIS A 531 -24.53 -16.85 -30.90
N PRO A 532 -25.75 -16.39 -31.26
CA PRO A 532 -26.53 -16.99 -32.36
C PRO A 532 -25.78 -17.08 -33.70
N ASN A 533 -24.88 -16.12 -33.98
CA ASN A 533 -24.12 -16.07 -35.23
C ASN A 533 -22.94 -17.06 -35.30
N ILE A 534 -22.71 -17.90 -34.27
CA ILE A 534 -21.67 -18.96 -34.25
C ILE A 534 -22.32 -20.35 -34.48
N GLY A 535 -23.54 -20.38 -35.02
CA GLY A 535 -24.37 -21.58 -35.08
C GLY A 535 -24.68 -22.14 -33.68
N ASN A 536 -25.03 -23.43 -33.60
CA ASN A 536 -25.23 -24.13 -32.33
C ASN A 536 -23.90 -24.43 -31.58
N SER A 537 -22.76 -23.90 -32.04
CA SER A 537 -21.46 -24.15 -31.42
C SER A 537 -21.22 -23.22 -30.22
N THR A 538 -20.55 -23.75 -29.19
CA THR A 538 -20.12 -22.97 -28.02
C THR A 538 -18.60 -23.01 -27.98
N LEU A 539 -17.95 -21.86 -28.13
CA LEU A 539 -16.50 -21.78 -28.03
C LEU A 539 -16.07 -21.90 -26.56
N VAL A 540 -14.94 -22.57 -26.31
CA VAL A 540 -14.38 -22.78 -24.98
C VAL A 540 -12.92 -22.33 -24.96
N GLN A 541 -12.61 -21.30 -24.18
CA GLN A 541 -11.25 -20.78 -23.99
C GLN A 541 -10.73 -21.04 -22.57
N LEU A 542 -9.49 -21.50 -22.46
CA LEU A 542 -8.78 -21.66 -21.18
C LEU A 542 -7.86 -20.47 -20.92
N PHE A 543 -7.78 -20.03 -19.65
CA PHE A 543 -6.87 -18.97 -19.22
C PHE A 543 -6.50 -19.09 -17.73
N GLU A 544 -5.39 -18.49 -17.33
CA GLU A 544 -4.95 -18.40 -15.93
C GLU A 544 -5.04 -16.96 -15.43
N VAL A 545 -5.60 -16.77 -14.23
CA VAL A 545 -5.59 -15.52 -13.48
C VAL A 545 -4.44 -15.58 -12.47
N ALA A 546 -3.30 -15.02 -12.86
CA ALA A 546 -2.05 -15.09 -12.10
C ALA A 546 -1.99 -14.09 -10.94
N SER A 547 -1.05 -14.31 -10.01
CA SER A 547 -0.87 -13.45 -8.82
C SER A 547 0.06 -12.24 -9.05
N SER A 548 0.76 -12.17 -10.19
CA SER A 548 1.72 -11.12 -10.53
C SER A 548 1.10 -9.71 -10.54
N ALA A 549 1.94 -8.70 -10.33
CA ALA A 549 1.53 -7.28 -10.18
C ALA A 549 1.25 -6.55 -11.51
N SER A 550 1.21 -7.27 -12.64
CA SER A 550 0.85 -6.71 -13.94
C SER A 550 -0.63 -6.31 -13.98
N SER A 551 -0.91 -5.16 -14.60
CA SER A 551 -2.22 -4.54 -14.80
C SER A 551 -3.31 -5.45 -15.39
N GLN A 552 -4.58 -5.04 -15.20
CA GLN A 552 -5.84 -5.66 -15.66
C GLN A 552 -5.69 -6.62 -16.86
N GLN A 553 -5.89 -7.91 -16.60
CA GLN A 553 -5.67 -8.95 -17.61
C GLN A 553 -6.79 -8.94 -18.65
N THR A 554 -6.43 -8.64 -19.90
CA THR A 554 -7.33 -8.73 -21.05
C THR A 554 -7.14 -10.08 -21.76
N LEU A 555 -8.23 -10.80 -22.02
CA LEU A 555 -8.25 -12.04 -22.78
C LEU A 555 -9.00 -11.82 -24.09
N HIS A 556 -8.39 -12.16 -25.23
CA HIS A 556 -9.06 -12.16 -26.55
C HIS A 556 -9.50 -13.58 -26.89
N VAL A 557 -10.74 -13.74 -27.34
CA VAL A 557 -11.37 -15.03 -27.61
C VAL A 557 -12.02 -14.99 -28.99
N LYS A 558 -11.53 -15.81 -29.92
CA LYS A 558 -11.86 -15.78 -31.35
C LYS A 558 -12.60 -17.06 -31.78
N CYS A 559 -13.76 -16.92 -32.42
CA CYS A 559 -14.60 -18.04 -32.84
C CYS A 559 -14.42 -18.40 -34.32
N SER A 560 -14.29 -19.69 -34.66
CA SER A 560 -14.23 -20.20 -36.04
C SER A 560 -14.64 -21.67 -36.13
N GLU A 561 -15.11 -22.10 -37.30
CA GLU A 561 -15.31 -23.53 -37.64
C GLU A 561 -13.97 -24.16 -38.14
N GLU A 562 -13.82 -25.48 -37.99
CA GLU A 562 -12.57 -26.28 -38.13
C GLU A 562 -11.97 -26.39 -39.57
N PRO A 563 -10.77 -26.97 -39.79
CA PRO A 563 -9.45 -26.72 -39.19
C PRO A 563 -8.31 -26.62 -40.26
N GLN A 564 -7.13 -26.02 -39.99
CA GLN A 564 -5.92 -26.24 -40.84
C GLN A 564 -4.58 -25.92 -40.13
N ARG A 565 -3.48 -26.39 -40.71
CA ARG A 565 -2.10 -26.44 -40.16
C ARG A 565 -1.35 -25.10 -40.22
N GLY A 566 -0.42 -24.93 -39.29
CA GLY A 566 0.29 -23.66 -39.07
C GLY A 566 1.50 -23.35 -39.94
N GLN A 567 1.99 -22.12 -39.78
CA GLN A 567 3.42 -21.79 -39.78
C GLN A 567 3.66 -20.50 -38.98
N TYR A 568 4.94 -20.17 -38.76
CA TYR A 568 5.44 -19.13 -37.85
C TYR A 568 5.04 -17.70 -38.23
N GLY A 569 4.93 -16.82 -37.23
CA GLY A 569 5.22 -15.38 -37.41
C GLY A 569 4.43 -14.41 -36.54
N GLY A 570 5.14 -13.41 -35.99
CA GLY A 570 4.60 -12.09 -35.67
C GLY A 570 3.73 -11.96 -34.41
N GLY A 571 4.11 -11.03 -33.51
CA GLY A 571 3.28 -10.66 -32.37
C GLY A 571 2.35 -9.46 -32.66
N ILE A 572 2.07 -8.73 -31.57
CA ILE A 572 1.44 -7.39 -31.45
C ILE A 572 0.00 -7.39 -30.92
N ILE A 573 -0.16 -6.60 -29.86
CA ILE A 573 -1.38 -6.24 -29.13
C ILE A 573 -1.85 -4.88 -29.65
N VAL A 574 -3.17 -4.59 -29.65
CA VAL A 574 -3.79 -3.30 -29.23
C VAL A 574 -5.33 -3.33 -29.43
N LYS A 575 -6.04 -2.43 -28.75
CA LYS A 575 -7.51 -2.26 -28.54
C LYS A 575 -7.86 -0.75 -28.73
N PRO A 576 -9.08 -0.20 -28.44
CA PRO A 576 -10.44 -0.75 -28.17
C PRO A 576 -11.60 0.01 -28.93
N ASN A 577 -12.92 -0.09 -28.55
CA ASN A 577 -13.94 1.02 -28.29
C ASN A 577 -15.48 0.77 -28.63
N PHE A 578 -16.50 1.49 -28.04
CA PHE A 578 -18.00 1.15 -27.98
C PHE A 578 -19.08 2.03 -28.75
N ASP A 579 -20.35 2.31 -28.26
CA ASP A 579 -21.73 2.00 -28.89
C ASP A 579 -22.97 3.01 -29.17
N CYS A 580 -23.79 2.90 -30.30
CA CYS A 580 -25.18 3.41 -30.76
C CYS A 580 -25.49 3.48 -32.34
N GLY A 581 -26.69 3.97 -32.75
CA GLY A 581 -27.13 4.44 -34.11
C GLY A 581 -27.81 5.85 -34.14
N THR A 582 -28.48 6.28 -35.24
CA THR A 582 -28.62 7.74 -35.59
C THR A 582 -29.94 8.52 -35.34
N LYS A 583 -30.97 7.99 -34.66
CA LYS A 583 -32.16 8.81 -34.32
C LYS A 583 -31.82 9.96 -33.35
N GLY A 584 -32.22 11.19 -33.70
CA GLY A 584 -32.07 12.40 -32.88
C GLY A 584 -30.98 13.38 -33.32
N TRP A 585 -30.23 13.07 -34.39
CA TRP A 585 -29.15 13.93 -34.91
C TRP A 585 -29.60 14.70 -36.15
N THR A 586 -29.18 15.97 -36.25
CA THR A 586 -29.28 16.79 -37.47
C THR A 586 -27.91 17.33 -37.86
N ALA A 587 -27.62 17.39 -39.16
CA ALA A 587 -26.34 17.91 -39.65
C ALA A 587 -26.31 19.44 -39.54
N PHE A 588 -25.28 19.98 -38.89
CA PHE A 588 -25.07 21.42 -38.78
C PHE A 588 -24.17 21.92 -39.92
N GLY A 589 -24.56 22.98 -40.62
CA GLY A 589 -23.83 23.50 -41.78
C GLY A 589 -24.01 22.64 -43.05
N LYS A 590 -22.98 22.58 -43.92
CA LYS A 590 -23.01 21.88 -45.22
C LYS A 590 -22.79 20.35 -45.13
N GLY A 591 -22.91 19.75 -43.94
CA GLY A 591 -22.74 18.32 -43.72
C GLY A 591 -23.94 17.48 -44.17
N VAL A 592 -23.72 16.20 -44.48
CA VAL A 592 -24.77 15.25 -44.84
C VAL A 592 -24.72 14.05 -43.89
N LEU A 593 -25.81 13.76 -43.18
CA LEU A 593 -25.97 12.56 -42.36
C LEU A 593 -26.40 11.38 -43.25
N GLN A 594 -25.78 10.22 -43.04
CA GLN A 594 -26.14 8.98 -43.72
C GLN A 594 -26.12 7.83 -42.71
N GLU A 595 -27.30 7.25 -42.44
CA GLU A 595 -27.45 6.15 -41.48
C GLU A 595 -26.82 4.86 -42.06
N ARG A 596 -25.84 4.30 -41.36
CA ARG A 596 -25.26 2.98 -41.65
C ARG A 596 -25.40 2.11 -40.41
N THR A 597 -26.31 1.13 -40.47
CA THR A 597 -26.52 0.13 -39.42
C THR A 597 -25.30 -0.79 -39.31
N ALA A 598 -24.42 -0.51 -38.36
CA ALA A 598 -23.50 -1.50 -37.82
C ALA A 598 -24.28 -2.44 -36.90
N GLU A 599 -24.19 -3.75 -37.09
CA GLU A 599 -25.14 -4.72 -36.53
C GLU A 599 -24.95 -5.00 -35.01
N ASN A 600 -25.45 -4.05 -34.20
CA ASN A 600 -26.19 -4.17 -32.94
C ASN A 600 -25.69 -5.14 -31.85
N GLY A 601 -25.31 -4.68 -30.64
CA GLY A 601 -26.09 -3.83 -29.71
C GLY A 601 -26.16 -4.57 -28.35
N ASN A 602 -25.93 -4.03 -27.13
CA ASN A 602 -25.94 -2.65 -26.63
C ASN A 602 -24.85 -2.43 -25.52
N SER A 603 -24.23 -1.24 -25.45
CA SER A 603 -23.57 -0.62 -24.27
C SER A 603 -23.24 0.84 -24.58
N CYS A 604 -24.32 1.60 -24.68
CA CYS A 604 -24.33 3.00 -25.08
C CYS A 604 -23.54 3.86 -24.08
N LEU A 605 -22.37 4.31 -24.52
CA LEU A 605 -21.52 5.33 -23.93
C LEU A 605 -21.05 6.25 -25.07
N PRO A 606 -20.56 7.48 -24.84
CA PRO A 606 -20.35 8.38 -25.96
C PRO A 606 -19.05 8.10 -26.71
N TRP A 607 -19.10 7.56 -27.94
CA TRP A 607 -17.91 7.31 -28.74
C TRP A 607 -17.97 8.00 -30.11
N VAL A 608 -16.81 8.41 -30.64
CA VAL A 608 -16.69 9.06 -31.95
C VAL A 608 -15.59 8.45 -32.80
N GLN A 609 -15.81 8.36 -34.12
CA GLN A 609 -14.86 7.80 -35.09
C GLN A 609 -14.83 8.69 -36.35
N ILE A 610 -13.63 8.98 -36.88
CA ILE A 610 -13.42 9.85 -38.06
C ILE A 610 -13.00 9.06 -39.30
N SER A 611 -13.07 9.71 -40.46
CA SER A 611 -12.83 9.09 -41.77
C SER A 611 -11.37 8.97 -42.18
N GLU A 612 -10.53 9.93 -41.82
CA GLU A 612 -9.13 10.06 -42.24
C GLU A 612 -8.28 10.76 -41.14
N GLY A 613 -7.03 10.33 -40.96
CA GLY A 613 -6.06 11.00 -40.08
C GLY A 613 -6.26 10.84 -38.56
N HIS A 614 -5.87 11.87 -37.81
CA HIS A 614 -6.09 12.04 -36.38
C HIS A 614 -6.63 13.45 -36.16
N GLU A 615 -7.71 13.58 -35.39
CA GLU A 615 -8.34 14.87 -35.14
C GLU A 615 -8.82 14.99 -33.69
N THR A 616 -8.91 16.22 -33.20
CA THR A 616 -9.50 16.45 -31.86
C THR A 616 -11.00 16.60 -32.00
N VAL A 617 -11.75 15.74 -31.31
CA VAL A 617 -13.21 15.79 -31.27
C VAL A 617 -13.69 16.23 -29.89
N ALA A 618 -14.41 17.34 -29.84
CA ALA A 618 -15.03 17.87 -28.62
C ALA A 618 -16.53 17.58 -28.58
N VAL A 619 -17.10 17.40 -27.38
CA VAL A 619 -18.55 17.54 -27.14
C VAL A 619 -18.80 18.89 -26.49
N VAL A 620 -19.75 19.62 -27.04
CA VAL A 620 -20.01 21.01 -26.72
C VAL A 620 -21.52 21.20 -26.59
N PHE A 621 -21.98 21.65 -25.43
CA PHE A 621 -23.39 21.91 -25.19
C PHE A 621 -23.73 23.33 -25.63
N LYS A 622 -24.62 23.48 -26.62
CA LYS A 622 -25.12 24.78 -27.03
C LYS A 622 -26.37 25.14 -26.21
N THR A 623 -26.29 26.24 -25.45
CA THR A 623 -27.44 26.73 -24.68
C THR A 623 -28.50 27.34 -25.59
N SER A 624 -29.72 27.49 -25.07
CA SER A 624 -30.82 28.20 -25.73
C SER A 624 -30.49 29.66 -26.12
N ARG A 625 -29.48 30.27 -25.49
CA ARG A 625 -28.94 31.60 -25.84
C ARG A 625 -27.85 31.57 -26.92
N GLY A 626 -27.42 30.38 -27.34
CA GLY A 626 -26.44 30.15 -28.39
C GLY A 626 -25.00 29.92 -27.92
N GLU A 627 -24.73 29.96 -26.61
CA GLU A 627 -23.38 29.79 -26.05
C GLU A 627 -22.92 28.33 -26.08
N LEU A 628 -21.64 28.13 -26.40
CA LEU A 628 -21.01 26.81 -26.56
C LEU A 628 -20.19 26.44 -25.31
N VAL A 629 -20.71 25.50 -24.51
CA VAL A 629 -20.12 25.04 -23.24
C VAL A 629 -19.37 23.72 -23.44
N PRO A 630 -18.04 23.65 -23.28
CA PRO A 630 -17.28 22.41 -23.48
C PRO A 630 -17.63 21.35 -22.43
N GLY A 631 -18.23 20.25 -22.87
CA GLY A 631 -18.59 19.11 -22.01
C GLY A 631 -17.43 18.13 -21.80
N GLY A 632 -16.55 17.99 -22.79
CA GLY A 632 -15.42 17.06 -22.80
C GLY A 632 -14.75 17.02 -24.17
N ARG A 633 -13.55 16.43 -24.28
CA ARG A 633 -12.81 16.29 -25.55
C ARG A 633 -11.95 15.04 -25.60
N VAL A 634 -11.79 14.45 -26.78
CA VAL A 634 -11.01 13.24 -27.06
C VAL A 634 -10.32 13.39 -28.42
N ILE A 635 -9.10 12.87 -28.59
CA ILE A 635 -8.45 12.81 -29.91
C ILE A 635 -8.92 11.52 -30.59
N ALA A 636 -9.75 11.65 -31.62
CA ALA A 636 -10.23 10.55 -32.43
C ALA A 636 -9.27 10.26 -33.59
N LYS A 637 -9.22 9.00 -34.02
CA LYS A 637 -8.38 8.55 -35.14
C LYS A 637 -9.21 7.79 -36.16
N GLN A 638 -8.78 7.83 -37.42
CA GLN A 638 -9.39 7.09 -38.52
C GLN A 638 -9.61 5.62 -38.13
N GLY A 639 -10.85 5.14 -38.25
CA GLY A 639 -11.18 3.75 -37.90
C GLY A 639 -11.21 3.43 -36.40
N CYS A 640 -10.97 4.38 -35.49
CA CYS A 640 -11.08 4.18 -34.04
C CYS A 640 -12.22 5.00 -33.42
N TRP A 641 -13.22 4.30 -32.88
CA TRP A 641 -14.14 4.85 -31.88
C TRP A 641 -13.35 5.46 -30.71
N SER A 642 -13.82 6.54 -30.06
CA SER A 642 -13.08 7.25 -29.00
C SER A 642 -14.00 7.80 -27.90
N LEU A 643 -13.80 7.43 -26.62
CA LEU A 643 -14.77 7.68 -25.54
C LEU A 643 -14.68 9.10 -25.03
N LEU A 644 -15.82 9.76 -25.10
CA LEU A 644 -16.02 11.14 -24.75
C LEU A 644 -16.91 11.21 -23.51
N LYS A 645 -16.28 11.16 -22.34
CA LYS A 645 -16.99 11.43 -21.08
C LYS A 645 -17.04 12.94 -20.85
N GLY A 646 -18.23 13.43 -20.50
CA GLY A 646 -18.47 14.82 -20.16
C GLY A 646 -19.63 14.95 -19.20
N SER A 647 -19.60 16.03 -18.41
CA SER A 647 -20.61 16.37 -17.42
C SER A 647 -20.78 17.87 -17.39
N ILE A 648 -22.03 18.32 -17.28
CA ILE A 648 -22.36 19.73 -17.03
C ILE A 648 -23.01 19.81 -15.65
N VAL A 649 -22.55 20.75 -14.83
CA VAL A 649 -23.14 21.09 -13.53
C VAL A 649 -23.48 22.57 -13.59
N GLY A 650 -24.75 22.92 -13.46
CA GLY A 650 -25.22 24.29 -13.52
C GLY A 650 -26.74 24.40 -13.43
N ASN A 651 -27.22 25.54 -12.95
CA ASN A 651 -28.65 25.88 -12.87
C ASN A 651 -29.22 26.18 -14.27
N ILE A 652 -29.47 25.12 -15.06
CA ILE A 652 -29.95 25.22 -16.44
C ILE A 652 -31.44 24.87 -16.47
N SER A 653 -32.30 25.90 -16.49
CA SER A 653 -33.77 25.77 -16.49
C SER A 653 -34.40 25.68 -17.89
N SER A 654 -33.61 25.56 -18.96
CA SER A 654 -34.07 25.53 -20.36
C SER A 654 -33.28 24.52 -21.20
N PRO A 655 -33.82 24.00 -22.33
CA PRO A 655 -33.15 22.98 -23.14
C PRO A 655 -31.76 23.39 -23.65
N VAL A 656 -30.89 22.38 -23.82
CA VAL A 656 -29.51 22.49 -24.29
C VAL A 656 -29.28 21.47 -25.41
N ASP A 657 -28.75 21.91 -26.54
CA ASP A 657 -28.38 21.04 -27.67
C ASP A 657 -26.97 20.47 -27.45
N MET A 658 -26.73 19.22 -27.84
CA MET A 658 -25.40 18.60 -27.78
C MET A 658 -24.77 18.59 -29.19
N LEU A 659 -23.64 19.27 -29.35
CA LEU A 659 -22.87 19.38 -30.59
C LEU A 659 -21.53 18.68 -30.46
N PHE A 660 -20.96 18.30 -31.60
CA PHE A 660 -19.62 17.72 -31.68
C PHE A 660 -18.81 18.44 -32.75
N GLU A 661 -17.63 18.89 -32.37
CA GLU A 661 -16.75 19.74 -33.17
C GLU A 661 -15.44 19.01 -33.48
N VAL A 662 -14.91 19.23 -34.69
CA VAL A 662 -13.64 18.69 -35.19
C VAL A 662 -12.86 19.84 -35.81
N TYR A 663 -11.56 19.95 -35.56
CA TYR A 663 -10.83 21.20 -35.79
C TYR A 663 -10.15 21.31 -37.16
N ASP A 664 -9.88 20.20 -37.84
CA ASP A 664 -9.41 20.18 -39.23
C ASP A 664 -10.13 19.12 -40.09
N ARG A 665 -9.93 19.15 -41.42
CA ARG A 665 -10.86 18.68 -42.49
C ARG A 665 -11.30 17.19 -42.54
N ALA A 666 -11.12 16.39 -41.50
CA ALA A 666 -11.63 15.00 -41.44
C ALA A 666 -13.16 14.96 -41.26
N ARG A 667 -13.84 13.95 -41.85
CA ARG A 667 -15.29 13.75 -41.66
C ARG A 667 -15.54 12.79 -40.49
N ILE A 668 -16.48 13.11 -39.59
CA ILE A 668 -16.97 12.13 -38.61
C ILE A 668 -17.82 11.08 -39.32
N GLN A 669 -17.61 9.79 -39.02
CA GLN A 669 -18.30 8.69 -39.72
C GLN A 669 -19.51 8.11 -38.95
N GLN A 670 -19.43 7.91 -37.63
CA GLN A 670 -20.55 7.37 -36.83
C GLN A 670 -20.52 7.90 -35.37
N PHE A 671 -21.67 7.84 -34.66
CA PHE A 671 -21.87 8.44 -33.31
C PHE A 671 -22.68 7.60 -32.33
N LYS A 672 -22.32 7.73 -31.04
CA LYS A 672 -22.60 6.80 -29.93
C LYS A 672 -22.80 7.62 -28.61
N TYR A 673 -23.78 7.37 -27.69
CA TYR A 673 -24.08 8.17 -26.44
C TYR A 673 -25.13 7.61 -25.39
N ARG A 674 -25.12 8.10 -24.11
CA ARG A 674 -26.18 7.94 -23.05
C ARG A 674 -26.09 9.03 -21.95
N LEU A 675 -27.20 9.42 -21.31
CA LEU A 675 -27.33 10.38 -20.17
C LEU A 675 -28.08 9.77 -18.96
N THR A 676 -27.87 10.32 -17.74
CA THR A 676 -28.56 9.91 -16.49
C THR A 676 -28.62 11.07 -15.46
N MET A 677 -29.70 11.17 -14.67
CA MET A 677 -29.93 12.18 -13.59
C MET A 677 -30.48 11.51 -12.31
N SER A 678 -30.30 12.12 -11.13
CA SER A 678 -30.83 11.63 -9.85
C SER A 678 -31.29 12.75 -8.90
N HIS A 679 -32.27 12.47 -8.03
CA HIS A 679 -32.85 13.35 -7.00
C HIS A 679 -32.97 12.59 -5.67
N CYS A 680 -33.04 13.30 -4.53
CA CYS A 680 -33.17 12.72 -3.18
C CYS A 680 -34.30 13.38 -2.37
N ASN A 681 -34.99 12.61 -1.51
CA ASN A 681 -36.01 13.16 -0.60
C ASN A 681 -36.28 12.27 0.64
N HIS A 682 -36.79 12.89 1.72
CA HIS A 682 -37.39 12.35 2.97
C HIS A 682 -36.53 11.90 4.19
N LEU A 683 -36.35 12.86 5.12
CA LEU A 683 -36.90 12.93 6.51
C LEU A 683 -37.09 11.66 7.39
N GLN A 684 -36.56 11.74 8.63
CA GLN A 684 -37.36 11.52 9.86
C GLN A 684 -36.85 12.35 11.06
N LYS A 685 -37.75 12.69 12.00
CA LYS A 685 -37.56 13.69 13.07
C LYS A 685 -37.05 13.11 14.40
N SER A 686 -36.38 13.93 15.21
CA SER A 686 -36.14 13.72 16.65
C SER A 686 -37.00 14.68 17.51
N ASN A 687 -37.19 14.38 18.80
CA ASN A 687 -38.01 15.16 19.75
C ASN A 687 -37.31 15.27 21.12
N GLY A 688 -37.40 16.45 21.76
CA GLY A 688 -36.96 16.74 23.14
C GLY A 688 -35.49 17.21 23.26
N ASP A 689 -35.11 18.21 24.06
CA ASP A 689 -35.86 19.05 25.02
C ASP A 689 -35.20 20.46 25.10
N PRO A 690 -35.92 21.58 25.28
CA PRO A 690 -35.38 22.92 25.01
C PRO A 690 -35.15 23.77 26.27
N THR A 691 -33.92 23.87 26.77
CA THR A 691 -33.55 24.97 27.69
C THR A 691 -32.14 25.55 27.45
N LYS A 692 -32.06 26.89 27.55
CA LYS A 692 -30.86 27.75 27.62
C LYS A 692 -30.07 28.00 26.32
N THR A 693 -30.53 29.00 25.57
CA THR A 693 -29.70 30.19 25.28
C THR A 693 -30.59 31.37 24.86
N LYS A 694 -30.19 32.62 25.18
CA LYS A 694 -30.92 33.82 24.77
C LYS A 694 -30.81 34.02 23.26
N ALA A 695 -31.84 33.68 22.51
CA ALA A 695 -31.93 33.99 21.09
C ALA A 695 -32.56 35.38 20.88
N PHE A 696 -31.84 36.26 20.17
CA PHE A 696 -32.52 37.25 19.32
C PHE A 696 -33.29 36.48 18.24
N PRO A 697 -34.41 37.02 17.71
CA PRO A 697 -35.14 36.38 16.62
C PRO A 697 -34.30 36.44 15.33
N ARG A 698 -33.40 35.46 15.17
CA ARG A 698 -32.71 35.19 13.91
C ARG A 698 -33.62 34.28 13.09
N THR A 699 -34.53 34.88 12.32
CA THR A 699 -35.16 34.19 11.21
C THR A 699 -34.06 33.77 10.24
N ALA A 700 -33.94 32.47 9.98
CA ALA A 700 -33.11 32.00 8.89
C ALA A 700 -33.74 32.46 7.57
N VAL A 701 -32.92 32.98 6.66
CA VAL A 701 -33.38 33.41 5.33
C VAL A 701 -33.16 32.23 4.39
N GLY A 702 -34.20 31.45 4.16
CA GLY A 702 -34.16 30.31 3.24
C GLY A 702 -34.19 30.76 1.78
N GLY A 703 -33.61 29.97 0.87
CA GLY A 703 -33.63 30.27 -0.57
C GLY A 703 -32.63 31.33 -1.04
N VAL A 704 -31.73 31.83 -0.17
CA VAL A 704 -30.69 32.80 -0.54
C VAL A 704 -29.68 32.19 -1.51
N SER A 705 -29.20 32.99 -2.47
CA SER A 705 -28.21 32.56 -3.45
C SER A 705 -26.80 32.81 -2.94
N VAL A 706 -25.94 31.79 -2.97
CA VAL A 706 -24.58 31.83 -2.48
C VAL A 706 -23.61 31.53 -3.61
N THR A 707 -22.77 32.50 -3.96
CA THR A 707 -21.65 32.32 -4.90
C THR A 707 -20.35 32.15 -4.14
N ILE A 708 -19.68 31.00 -4.27
CA ILE A 708 -18.36 30.74 -3.70
C ILE A 708 -17.30 30.73 -4.81
N LYS A 709 -16.27 31.55 -4.65
CA LYS A 709 -15.12 31.64 -5.58
C LYS A 709 -13.84 31.38 -4.82
N GLN A 710 -12.98 30.50 -5.33
CA GLN A 710 -11.64 30.29 -4.79
C GLN A 710 -10.78 31.51 -5.14
N ALA A 711 -10.37 32.27 -4.13
CA ALA A 711 -9.45 33.40 -4.26
C ALA A 711 -8.00 32.91 -4.42
N ARG A 712 -7.60 31.87 -3.66
CA ARG A 712 -6.25 31.30 -3.70
C ARG A 712 -6.28 29.79 -3.50
N SER A 713 -5.46 29.04 -4.24
CA SER A 713 -5.25 27.61 -3.95
C SER A 713 -4.35 27.43 -2.74
N GLY A 714 -4.70 26.49 -1.86
CA GLY A 714 -3.92 26.10 -0.69
C GLY A 714 -2.78 25.11 -1.00
N PHE A 715 -2.70 24.57 -2.23
CA PHE A 715 -1.59 23.70 -2.65
C PHE A 715 -0.67 24.43 -3.65
N PRO A 716 0.59 24.74 -3.30
CA PRO A 716 1.59 25.33 -4.18
C PRO A 716 1.97 24.39 -5.33
N LEU A 717 1.62 24.80 -6.56
CA LEU A 717 2.14 24.21 -7.80
C LEU A 717 2.94 25.27 -8.56
N GLY A 718 4.16 24.91 -8.91
CA GLY A 718 5.16 25.80 -9.47
C GLY A 718 5.96 25.23 -10.63
N CYS A 719 6.83 26.07 -11.18
CA CYS A 719 7.73 25.72 -12.27
C CYS A 719 9.06 26.47 -12.11
N ALA A 720 10.14 25.90 -12.63
CA ALA A 720 11.43 26.57 -12.64
C ALA A 720 11.47 27.73 -13.67
N MET A 721 12.24 28.77 -13.39
CA MET A 721 12.31 29.99 -14.19
C MET A 721 13.78 30.33 -14.54
N THR A 722 14.00 31.00 -15.67
CA THR A 722 15.32 31.55 -16.05
C THR A 722 15.26 33.02 -16.42
N ARG A 723 16.44 33.63 -16.63
CA ARG A 723 16.63 35.00 -17.12
C ARG A 723 15.80 35.40 -18.34
N ASN A 724 15.35 34.45 -19.18
CA ASN A 724 14.57 34.78 -20.37
C ASN A 724 13.17 35.33 -20.03
N ILE A 725 12.68 35.15 -18.80
CA ILE A 725 11.47 35.80 -18.29
C ILE A 725 11.55 37.32 -18.40
N LEU A 726 12.75 37.90 -18.30
CA LEU A 726 12.98 39.34 -18.40
C LEU A 726 12.91 39.87 -19.84
N LYS A 727 13.01 38.98 -20.84
CA LYS A 727 13.10 39.32 -22.27
C LYS A 727 11.77 39.24 -23.01
N SER A 728 10.75 38.62 -22.41
CA SER A 728 9.51 38.26 -23.10
C SER A 728 8.27 38.49 -22.23
N ASN A 729 7.46 39.49 -22.62
CA ASN A 729 6.13 39.75 -22.04
C ASN A 729 5.19 38.54 -22.25
N ALA A 730 5.36 37.79 -23.34
CA ALA A 730 4.63 36.54 -23.57
C ALA A 730 5.00 35.46 -22.53
N TYR A 731 6.29 35.34 -22.17
CA TYR A 731 6.74 34.43 -21.12
C TYR A 731 6.19 34.87 -19.75
N GLN A 732 6.31 36.16 -19.42
CA GLN A 732 5.80 36.73 -18.17
C GLN A 732 4.32 36.39 -17.95
N LYS A 733 3.48 36.65 -18.96
CA LYS A 733 2.05 36.32 -18.94
C LYS A 733 1.80 34.82 -18.86
N TRP A 734 2.51 34.01 -19.66
CA TRP A 734 2.37 32.55 -19.66
C TRP A 734 2.67 31.93 -18.29
N PHE A 735 3.74 32.39 -17.63
CA PHE A 735 4.21 31.88 -16.35
C PHE A 735 3.26 32.31 -15.22
N ALA A 736 2.97 33.61 -15.10
CA ALA A 736 2.12 34.16 -14.06
C ALA A 736 0.67 33.66 -14.12
N SER A 737 0.18 33.24 -15.30
CA SER A 737 -1.17 32.65 -15.41
C SER A 737 -1.29 31.22 -14.84
N ARG A 738 -0.17 30.55 -14.51
CA ARG A 738 -0.11 29.13 -14.18
C ARG A 738 0.40 28.83 -12.78
N PHE A 739 1.51 29.45 -12.40
CA PHE A 739 2.32 29.03 -11.26
C PHE A 739 2.31 30.06 -10.14
N SER A 740 2.09 29.61 -8.91
CA SER A 740 2.10 30.46 -7.71
C SER A 740 3.43 30.44 -6.96
N ILE A 741 4.34 29.53 -7.35
CA ILE A 741 5.71 29.45 -6.84
C ILE A 741 6.69 29.16 -7.98
N THR A 742 7.92 29.64 -7.84
CA THR A 742 9.04 29.32 -8.72
C THR A 742 10.33 29.07 -7.95
N THR A 743 11.31 28.49 -8.66
CA THR A 743 12.72 28.42 -8.29
C THR A 743 13.56 28.81 -9.52
N PHE A 744 14.75 29.37 -9.35
CA PHE A 744 15.58 29.79 -10.49
C PHE A 744 16.59 28.70 -10.86
N ARG A 745 16.66 28.31 -12.13
CA ARG A 745 17.46 27.13 -12.53
C ARG A 745 18.96 27.30 -12.33
N ASN A 746 19.48 28.50 -12.63
CA ASN A 746 20.91 28.80 -12.52
C ASN A 746 21.17 30.15 -11.85
N GLU A 747 20.27 31.12 -12.02
CA GLU A 747 20.51 32.54 -11.77
C GLU A 747 20.81 32.91 -10.32
N MET A 748 20.56 32.04 -9.34
CA MET A 748 20.96 32.21 -7.93
C MET A 748 22.16 31.33 -7.52
N LYS A 749 22.56 30.33 -8.31
CA LYS A 749 23.70 29.43 -7.99
C LYS A 749 25.03 30.19 -7.97
N TRP A 750 25.98 29.75 -7.16
CA TRP A 750 27.22 30.48 -6.89
C TRP A 750 28.01 30.81 -8.17
N TYR A 751 28.27 29.83 -9.03
CA TYR A 751 28.97 30.01 -10.31
C TYR A 751 28.31 30.98 -11.30
N SER A 752 27.00 31.25 -11.17
CA SER A 752 26.29 32.21 -12.02
C SER A 752 26.32 33.64 -11.47
N THR A 753 26.53 33.78 -10.17
CA THR A 753 26.47 35.07 -9.45
C THR A 753 27.85 35.59 -9.05
N GLU A 754 28.89 34.76 -9.00
CA GLU A 754 30.26 35.17 -8.66
C GLU A 754 31.29 34.35 -9.47
N THR A 755 31.46 34.69 -10.75
CA THR A 755 32.41 34.01 -11.65
C THR A 755 33.86 34.26 -11.28
N GLU A 756 34.15 35.41 -10.68
CA GLU A 756 35.46 35.84 -10.16
C GLU A 756 35.28 36.33 -8.72
N ARG A 757 36.23 35.98 -7.83
CA ARG A 757 36.12 36.26 -6.39
C ARG A 757 35.93 37.75 -6.11
N GLY A 758 34.91 38.09 -5.32
CA GLY A 758 34.56 39.46 -4.94
C GLY A 758 33.79 40.24 -6.02
N HIS A 759 33.56 39.66 -7.20
CA HIS A 759 32.84 40.29 -8.31
C HIS A 759 31.43 39.70 -8.45
N GLU A 760 30.60 39.90 -7.42
CA GLU A 760 29.21 39.44 -7.41
C GLU A 760 28.31 40.23 -8.38
N ASN A 761 27.45 39.53 -9.12
CA ASN A 761 26.46 40.10 -10.03
C ASN A 761 25.07 39.48 -9.84
N TYR A 762 24.20 40.21 -9.14
CA TYR A 762 22.81 39.83 -8.89
C TYR A 762 21.79 40.54 -9.80
N THR A 763 22.24 41.29 -10.81
CA THR A 763 21.37 42.12 -11.68
C THR A 763 20.19 41.34 -12.29
N ILE A 764 20.45 40.09 -12.70
CA ILE A 764 19.45 39.20 -13.29
C ILE A 764 18.51 38.59 -12.23
N PRO A 765 18.98 37.87 -11.18
CA PRO A 765 18.07 37.33 -10.18
C PRO A 765 17.30 38.41 -9.40
N ASP A 766 17.88 39.58 -9.11
CA ASP A 766 17.15 40.71 -8.50
C ASP A 766 15.95 41.14 -9.36
N ALA A 767 16.14 41.25 -10.68
CA ALA A 767 15.07 41.59 -11.62
C ALA A 767 14.01 40.48 -11.75
N MET A 768 14.41 39.21 -11.63
CA MET A 768 13.48 38.07 -11.64
C MET A 768 12.65 37.99 -10.35
N VAL A 769 13.26 38.22 -9.17
CA VAL A 769 12.53 38.32 -7.88
C VAL A 769 11.54 39.48 -7.94
N LYS A 770 11.93 40.63 -8.51
CA LYS A 770 11.02 41.76 -8.71
C LYS A 770 9.82 41.40 -9.60
N PHE A 771 10.03 40.68 -10.70
CA PHE A 771 8.93 40.19 -11.55
C PHE A 771 8.01 39.21 -10.80
N ALA A 772 8.59 38.26 -10.05
CA ALA A 772 7.83 37.29 -9.27
C ALA A 772 6.94 37.97 -8.23
N LYS A 773 7.51 38.91 -7.46
CA LYS A 773 6.79 39.73 -6.47
C LYS A 773 5.68 40.59 -7.08
N GLN A 774 5.91 41.18 -8.25
CA GLN A 774 4.89 41.93 -8.99
C GLN A 774 3.74 41.06 -9.53
N SER A 775 3.94 39.74 -9.58
CA SER A 775 3.00 38.76 -10.14
C SER A 775 2.37 37.84 -9.08
N ASP A 776 2.57 38.12 -7.79
CA ASP A 776 2.19 37.26 -6.64
C ASP A 776 2.75 35.82 -6.71
N ILE A 777 3.95 35.67 -7.29
CA ILE A 777 4.68 34.40 -7.38
C ILE A 777 5.69 34.34 -6.24
N SER A 778 5.59 33.31 -5.41
CA SER A 778 6.56 33.00 -4.35
C SER A 778 7.86 32.45 -4.94
N VAL A 779 9.02 32.78 -4.37
CA VAL A 779 10.33 32.29 -4.85
C VAL A 779 10.98 31.38 -3.80
N ARG A 780 11.38 30.17 -4.20
CA ARG A 780 12.31 29.31 -3.45
C ARG A 780 13.74 29.63 -3.92
N GLY A 781 14.65 29.91 -3.00
CA GLY A 781 16.03 30.25 -3.32
C GLY A 781 16.86 29.00 -3.59
N HIS A 782 17.31 28.82 -4.84
CA HIS A 782 18.11 27.66 -5.26
C HIS A 782 19.40 28.12 -5.95
N ASN A 783 20.58 27.91 -5.37
CA ASN A 783 20.87 27.42 -4.02
C ASN A 783 22.01 28.26 -3.41
N ILE A 784 22.21 28.15 -2.09
CA ILE A 784 23.34 28.79 -1.44
C ILE A 784 24.63 28.03 -1.81
N PHE A 785 24.62 26.70 -1.60
CA PHE A 785 25.68 25.77 -1.98
C PHE A 785 25.15 24.50 -2.66
N CYS A 786 26.03 23.87 -3.42
CA CYS A 786 25.85 22.55 -4.02
C CYS A 786 27.13 21.74 -3.76
N GLU A 787 27.02 20.55 -3.16
CA GLU A 787 28.20 19.75 -2.79
C GLU A 787 28.91 19.15 -4.01
N ASN A 788 28.27 19.12 -5.17
CA ASN A 788 28.87 18.63 -6.40
C ASN A 788 30.01 19.56 -6.87
N PRO A 789 31.27 19.09 -6.94
CA PRO A 789 32.42 19.92 -7.32
C PRO A 789 32.32 20.54 -8.72
N ASP A 790 31.54 19.95 -9.64
CA ASP A 790 31.42 20.46 -11.00
C ASP A 790 30.70 21.82 -11.04
N PHE A 791 29.71 22.02 -10.16
CA PHE A 791 28.91 23.25 -10.03
C PHE A 791 29.51 24.30 -9.08
N GLN A 792 30.82 24.26 -8.84
CA GLN A 792 31.54 25.30 -8.10
C GLN A 792 32.24 26.32 -9.03
N PRO A 793 32.35 27.61 -8.67
CA PRO A 793 33.19 28.56 -9.41
C PRO A 793 34.64 28.06 -9.49
N GLN A 794 35.33 28.26 -10.62
CA GLN A 794 36.69 27.70 -10.82
C GLN A 794 37.68 28.18 -9.75
N TRP A 795 37.56 29.43 -9.31
CA TRP A 795 38.39 29.98 -8.23
C TRP A 795 38.10 29.37 -6.85
N VAL A 796 36.90 28.83 -6.61
CA VAL A 796 36.52 28.13 -5.36
C VAL A 796 37.13 26.74 -5.31
N LYS A 797 37.25 26.06 -6.46
CA LYS A 797 37.78 24.68 -6.53
C LYS A 797 39.22 24.57 -6.02
N SER A 798 40.04 25.61 -6.24
CA SER A 798 41.46 25.66 -5.88
C SER A 798 41.80 26.26 -4.52
N LEU A 799 40.82 26.79 -3.76
CA LEU A 799 41.06 27.41 -2.45
C LEU A 799 41.60 26.41 -1.41
N SER A 800 42.47 26.91 -0.53
CA SER A 800 42.79 26.21 0.71
C SER A 800 41.56 26.15 1.65
N PRO A 801 41.51 25.20 2.61
CA PRO A 801 40.41 25.11 3.59
C PRO A 801 40.09 26.43 4.32
N MET A 802 41.10 27.23 4.67
CA MET A 802 40.89 28.50 5.37
C MET A 802 40.26 29.55 4.46
N GLU A 803 40.74 29.67 3.21
CA GLU A 803 40.19 30.61 2.25
C GLU A 803 38.78 30.21 1.80
N LEU A 804 38.53 28.90 1.65
CA LEU A 804 37.20 28.36 1.34
C LEU A 804 36.20 28.63 2.46
N LYS A 805 36.62 28.51 3.73
CA LYS A 805 35.78 28.85 4.88
C LYS A 805 35.39 30.32 4.89
N ILE A 806 36.33 31.21 4.55
CA ILE A 806 36.08 32.65 4.42
C ILE A 806 35.10 32.90 3.27
N ALA A 807 35.39 32.36 2.06
CA ALA A 807 34.55 32.54 0.88
C ALA A 807 33.12 32.00 1.08
N ALA A 808 32.95 30.86 1.76
CA ALA A 808 31.63 30.33 2.10
C ALA A 808 30.87 31.25 3.07
N ALA A 809 31.54 31.80 4.10
CA ALA A 809 30.91 32.75 5.02
C ALA A 809 30.52 34.06 4.32
N GLU A 810 31.40 34.59 3.45
CA GLU A 810 31.15 35.75 2.58
C GLU A 810 29.92 35.51 1.70
N ARG A 811 29.84 34.34 1.06
CA ARG A 811 28.73 33.91 0.20
C ARG A 811 27.38 33.86 0.91
N ILE A 812 27.28 33.19 2.07
CA ILE A 812 26.02 33.13 2.84
C ILE A 812 25.60 34.54 3.26
N ASN A 813 26.53 35.32 3.80
CA ASN A 813 26.28 36.68 4.25
C ASN A 813 25.73 37.56 3.12
N SER A 814 26.31 37.51 1.92
CA SER A 814 25.80 38.29 0.78
C SER A 814 24.44 37.80 0.31
N VAL A 815 24.32 36.52 -0.06
CA VAL A 815 23.13 36.02 -0.76
C VAL A 815 21.90 35.96 0.15
N VAL A 816 22.05 35.55 1.42
CA VAL A 816 20.91 35.44 2.35
C VAL A 816 20.48 36.82 2.83
N SER A 817 21.42 37.74 3.11
CA SER A 817 21.07 39.11 3.50
C SER A 817 20.39 39.88 2.37
N ARG A 818 20.82 39.69 1.11
CA ARG A 818 20.24 40.34 -0.08
C ARG A 818 18.76 40.02 -0.27
N TYR A 819 18.38 38.75 -0.16
CA TYR A 819 16.99 38.31 -0.38
C TYR A 819 16.21 38.07 0.92
N ARG A 820 16.72 38.59 2.05
CA ARG A 820 16.10 38.44 3.37
C ARG A 820 14.66 38.95 3.35
N GLY A 821 13.72 38.09 3.72
CA GLY A 821 12.29 38.39 3.70
C GLY A 821 11.60 38.20 2.34
N GLU A 822 12.32 38.27 1.21
CA GLU A 822 11.77 38.25 -0.15
C GLU A 822 11.45 36.83 -0.68
N LEU A 823 12.21 35.81 -0.26
CA LEU A 823 11.98 34.41 -0.64
C LEU A 823 11.06 33.71 0.36
N ILE A 824 10.46 32.55 0.02
CA ILE A 824 9.73 31.75 1.02
C ILE A 824 10.63 30.78 1.78
N ALA A 825 11.70 30.31 1.13
CA ALA A 825 12.61 29.30 1.66
C ALA A 825 13.95 29.30 0.91
N TRP A 826 14.96 28.64 1.48
CA TRP A 826 16.28 28.42 0.88
C TRP A 826 16.60 26.94 0.77
N ASP A 827 17.07 26.52 -0.40
CA ASP A 827 17.88 25.31 -0.54
C ASP A 827 19.30 25.68 -0.10
N VAL A 828 19.67 25.31 1.13
CA VAL A 828 20.94 25.73 1.74
C VAL A 828 22.09 24.89 1.16
N VAL A 829 21.90 23.57 1.11
CA VAL A 829 22.87 22.63 0.53
C VAL A 829 22.14 21.67 -0.41
N ASN A 830 22.58 21.67 -1.67
CA ASN A 830 22.12 20.78 -2.73
C ASN A 830 23.02 19.53 -2.84
N GLU A 831 22.43 18.36 -3.02
CA GLU A 831 23.13 17.08 -3.31
C GLU A 831 24.06 16.58 -2.16
N ASN A 832 23.64 16.83 -0.92
CA ASN A 832 24.42 16.62 0.32
C ASN A 832 24.58 15.14 0.77
N LEU A 833 23.93 14.19 0.09
CA LEU A 833 24.12 12.75 0.31
C LEU A 833 25.00 12.12 -0.78
N HIS A 834 25.03 12.73 -1.97
CA HIS A 834 25.79 12.26 -3.11
C HIS A 834 27.22 12.80 -3.16
N PHE A 835 27.45 14.01 -2.67
CA PHE A 835 28.74 14.68 -2.69
C PHE A 835 29.07 15.34 -1.35
N SER A 836 30.35 15.69 -1.16
CA SER A 836 30.91 16.18 0.11
C SER A 836 32.00 17.24 -0.06
N PHE A 837 31.99 18.03 -1.15
CA PHE A 837 33.05 19.01 -1.46
C PHE A 837 33.41 19.96 -0.31
N PHE A 838 32.41 20.49 0.41
CA PHE A 838 32.66 21.39 1.54
C PHE A 838 33.04 20.60 2.79
N GLU A 839 32.40 19.46 3.06
CA GLU A 839 32.68 18.65 4.25
C GLU A 839 34.07 18.00 4.22
N ASP A 840 34.54 17.57 3.05
CA ASP A 840 35.89 17.02 2.86
C ASP A 840 36.99 18.06 3.09
N LYS A 841 36.70 19.34 2.78
CA LYS A 841 37.67 20.44 2.89
C LYS A 841 37.60 21.19 4.22
N LEU A 842 36.40 21.41 4.75
CA LEU A 842 36.15 22.24 5.93
C LEU A 842 35.88 21.43 7.20
N GLY A 843 35.64 20.12 7.06
CA GLY A 843 35.26 19.20 8.13
C GLY A 843 33.79 18.81 8.05
N LYS A 844 33.47 17.62 8.60
CA LYS A 844 32.13 16.99 8.52
C LYS A 844 30.96 17.85 8.99
N ASN A 845 31.21 18.88 9.79
CA ASN A 845 30.18 19.78 10.30
C ASN A 845 29.96 21.05 9.45
N ALA A 846 30.49 21.09 8.22
CA ALA A 846 30.41 22.26 7.35
C ALA A 846 28.97 22.59 6.97
N SER A 847 28.19 21.57 6.55
CA SER A 847 26.75 21.70 6.28
C SER A 847 26.04 22.38 7.43
N GLU A 848 26.18 21.84 8.65
CA GLU A 848 25.45 22.32 9.82
C GLU A 848 25.76 23.77 10.17
N VAL A 849 27.01 24.19 9.95
CA VAL A 849 27.45 25.60 10.07
C VAL A 849 26.81 26.46 8.97
N PHE A 850 26.64 25.97 7.75
CA PHE A 850 25.96 26.70 6.67
C PHE A 850 24.48 26.93 7.00
N TYR A 851 23.76 25.89 7.45
CA TYR A 851 22.38 26.02 7.92
C TYR A 851 22.27 27.02 9.08
N SER A 852 23.20 26.98 10.04
CA SER A 852 23.19 27.88 11.20
C SER A 852 23.42 29.33 10.80
N THR A 853 24.33 29.55 9.86
CA THR A 853 24.63 30.88 9.33
C THR A 853 23.45 31.42 8.51
N ALA A 854 22.85 30.61 7.65
CA ALA A 854 21.67 30.99 6.86
C ALA A 854 20.45 31.30 7.76
N TYR A 855 20.21 30.46 8.77
CA TYR A 855 19.17 30.66 9.79
C TYR A 855 19.41 31.91 10.65
N HIS A 856 20.66 32.23 10.97
CA HIS A 856 20.99 33.47 11.66
C HIS A 856 20.63 34.71 10.83
N PHE A 857 20.91 34.70 9.52
CA PHE A 857 20.61 35.82 8.63
C PHE A 857 19.10 35.95 8.32
N ASP A 858 18.36 34.86 8.04
CA ASP A 858 16.90 34.91 7.87
C ASP A 858 16.12 33.86 8.69
N PRO A 859 15.93 34.08 10.01
CA PRO A 859 15.36 33.08 10.92
C PRO A 859 13.86 32.82 10.74
N ARG A 860 13.20 33.49 9.79
CA ARG A 860 11.77 33.29 9.49
C ARG A 860 11.51 32.46 8.23
N LYS A 861 12.56 31.94 7.59
CA LYS A 861 12.44 31.14 6.36
C LYS A 861 12.69 29.67 6.64
N THR A 862 12.02 28.84 5.85
CA THR A 862 12.30 27.41 5.83
C THR A 862 13.64 27.15 5.16
N MET A 863 14.43 26.26 5.75
CA MET A 863 15.67 25.75 5.21
C MET A 863 15.47 24.33 4.68
N PHE A 864 15.79 24.11 3.41
CA PHE A 864 15.71 22.83 2.72
C PHE A 864 17.10 22.23 2.57
N MET A 865 17.18 20.93 2.86
CA MET A 865 18.16 20.05 2.19
C MET A 865 17.50 19.56 0.91
N ASN A 866 18.21 19.60 -0.22
CA ASN A 866 17.60 19.33 -1.52
C ASN A 866 18.40 18.27 -2.29
N GLU A 867 17.78 17.12 -2.55
CA GLU A 867 18.46 15.89 -2.95
C GLU A 867 17.68 15.10 -4.02
N TYR A 868 18.38 14.39 -4.89
CA TYR A 868 17.79 13.52 -5.93
C TYR A 868 17.82 12.04 -5.55
N ASN A 869 17.12 11.22 -6.33
CA ASN A 869 16.97 9.75 -6.20
C ASN A 869 16.32 9.23 -4.91
N THR A 870 16.07 10.05 -3.89
CA THR A 870 15.43 9.66 -2.62
C THR A 870 14.03 9.04 -2.78
N ILE A 871 13.27 9.40 -3.83
CA ILE A 871 11.95 8.83 -4.14
C ILE A 871 11.86 8.20 -5.54
N GLU A 872 12.85 8.45 -6.39
CA GLU A 872 12.83 8.14 -7.83
C GLU A 872 13.37 6.73 -8.12
N TYR A 873 14.45 6.32 -7.45
CA TYR A 873 15.14 5.06 -7.74
C TYR A 873 15.56 4.29 -6.49
N SER A 874 14.83 3.19 -6.20
CA SER A 874 15.06 2.34 -5.01
C SER A 874 16.38 1.55 -5.00
N GLY A 875 17.20 1.67 -6.04
CA GLY A 875 18.55 1.11 -6.07
C GLY A 875 19.64 2.11 -5.69
N ASP A 876 19.28 3.36 -5.40
CA ASP A 876 20.22 4.35 -4.90
C ASP A 876 20.47 4.13 -3.41
N GLU A 877 21.64 3.60 -3.08
CA GLU A 877 22.06 3.42 -1.70
C GLU A 877 22.63 4.70 -1.07
N ALA A 878 22.94 5.75 -1.83
CA ALA A 878 23.52 6.99 -1.30
C ALA A 878 22.42 7.87 -0.69
N ALA A 879 21.33 8.11 -1.42
CA ALA A 879 20.28 9.04 -1.04
C ALA A 879 18.98 8.39 -0.52
N SER A 880 19.04 7.21 0.10
CA SER A 880 17.85 6.54 0.63
C SER A 880 17.10 7.42 1.66
N PRO A 881 15.77 7.27 1.81
CA PRO A 881 14.98 8.05 2.77
C PRO A 881 15.54 8.04 4.20
N GLU A 882 16.12 6.92 4.64
CA GLU A 882 16.74 6.81 5.96
C GLU A 882 18.01 7.66 6.09
N LYS A 883 18.88 7.67 5.07
CA LYS A 883 20.10 8.49 5.05
C LYS A 883 19.79 9.98 4.93
N TYR A 884 18.75 10.31 4.15
CA TYR A 884 18.22 11.67 4.09
C TYR A 884 17.78 12.16 5.48
N ILE A 885 17.03 11.34 6.22
CA ILE A 885 16.61 11.66 7.59
C ILE A 885 17.82 11.76 8.53
N GLU A 886 18.78 10.85 8.43
CA GLU A 886 20.02 10.87 9.23
C GLU A 886 20.77 12.20 9.06
N LYS A 887 21.06 12.61 7.81
CA LYS A 887 21.77 13.85 7.51
C LYS A 887 20.97 15.11 7.91
N LEU A 888 19.65 15.11 7.71
CA LEU A 888 18.80 16.24 8.12
C LEU A 888 18.69 16.36 9.65
N GLU A 889 18.69 15.25 10.40
CA GLU A 889 18.76 15.29 11.86
C GLU A 889 20.16 15.66 12.37
N GLU A 890 21.26 15.26 11.71
CA GLU A 890 22.61 15.79 12.00
C GLU A 890 22.59 17.33 11.91
N ILE A 891 22.11 17.88 10.79
CA ILE A 891 21.92 19.31 10.56
C ILE A 891 21.10 19.97 11.66
N LYS A 892 19.90 19.45 11.98
CA LYS A 892 19.02 20.03 13.00
C LYS A 892 19.58 19.90 14.43
N SER A 893 20.39 18.88 14.70
CA SER A 893 20.97 18.63 16.04
C SER A 893 22.09 19.60 16.42
N TYR A 894 22.68 20.28 15.43
CA TYR A 894 23.74 21.26 15.65
C TYR A 894 23.23 22.42 16.55
N PRO A 895 23.97 22.84 17.60
CA PRO A 895 23.47 23.82 18.56
C PRO A 895 23.01 25.15 17.97
N GLY A 896 23.58 25.57 16.84
CA GLY A 896 23.20 26.78 16.13
C GLY A 896 21.95 26.66 15.22
N ASN A 897 21.36 25.47 15.11
CA ASN A 897 20.16 25.17 14.31
C ASN A 897 18.91 24.89 15.16
N VAL A 898 19.01 25.06 16.48
CA VAL A 898 17.88 24.86 17.40
C VAL A 898 16.75 25.86 17.08
N GLY A 899 15.57 25.33 16.77
CA GLY A 899 14.39 26.13 16.38
C GLY A 899 14.33 26.50 14.89
N MET A 900 15.32 26.10 14.08
CA MET A 900 15.29 26.29 12.63
C MET A 900 14.09 25.58 12.01
N LEU A 901 13.35 26.29 11.16
CA LEU A 901 12.32 25.70 10.31
C LEU A 901 13.01 24.90 9.20
N ALA A 902 12.85 23.58 9.22
CA ALA A 902 13.47 22.67 8.26
C ALA A 902 12.40 21.87 7.50
N GLU A 903 12.55 21.74 6.19
CA GLU A 903 11.67 20.94 5.32
C GLU A 903 12.48 20.06 4.36
N ILE A 904 11.81 19.06 3.80
CA ILE A 904 12.40 17.99 3.00
C ILE A 904 12.29 18.35 1.50
N GLY A 905 13.42 18.57 0.82
CA GLY A 905 13.49 18.86 -0.61
C GLY A 905 13.89 17.63 -1.42
N LEU A 906 13.02 17.22 -2.34
CA LEU A 906 13.16 16.01 -3.15
C LEU A 906 13.16 16.42 -4.62
N GLN A 907 14.33 16.44 -5.26
CA GLN A 907 14.50 16.95 -6.63
C GLN A 907 13.51 16.26 -7.58
N SER A 908 13.28 14.96 -7.44
CA SER A 908 12.24 14.24 -8.21
C SER A 908 12.58 14.15 -9.70
N HIS A 909 13.84 13.86 -10.02
CA HIS A 909 14.34 13.66 -11.39
C HIS A 909 14.10 12.21 -11.84
N PHE A 910 12.94 11.92 -12.44
CA PHE A 910 12.59 10.54 -12.79
C PHE A 910 13.27 10.09 -14.09
N GLY A 911 13.94 8.94 -14.04
CA GLY A 911 14.55 8.27 -15.18
C GLY A 911 13.54 7.78 -16.23
N SER A 912 14.05 7.22 -17.33
CA SER A 912 13.22 6.61 -18.38
C SER A 912 12.66 5.24 -17.95
N GLY A 913 11.53 4.84 -18.53
CA GLY A 913 10.72 3.72 -18.04
C GLY A 913 9.73 4.11 -16.93
N GLN A 914 8.88 3.17 -16.55
CA GLN A 914 7.76 3.45 -15.64
C GLN A 914 8.26 3.86 -14.24
N PRO A 915 7.78 5.00 -13.67
CA PRO A 915 8.13 5.39 -12.32
C PRO A 915 7.63 4.33 -11.34
N ASN A 916 8.47 4.00 -10.36
CA ASN A 916 8.07 3.09 -9.29
C ASN A 916 7.21 3.84 -8.26
N ILE A 917 5.97 4.17 -8.63
CA ILE A 917 5.01 4.89 -7.77
C ILE A 917 4.83 4.20 -6.41
N ALA A 918 4.95 2.87 -6.35
CA ALA A 918 4.91 2.13 -5.10
C ALA A 918 6.14 2.39 -4.20
N TYR A 919 7.32 2.63 -4.77
CA TYR A 919 8.50 3.08 -4.01
C TYR A 919 8.40 4.57 -3.65
N MET A 920 7.95 5.42 -4.59
CA MET A 920 7.71 6.84 -4.33
C MET A 920 6.77 7.04 -3.12
N ARG A 921 5.64 6.32 -3.05
CA ARG A 921 4.75 6.30 -1.87
C ARG A 921 5.50 5.95 -0.59
N VAL A 922 6.29 4.87 -0.60
CA VAL A 922 7.04 4.38 0.57
C VAL A 922 8.05 5.39 1.05
N ALA A 923 8.81 5.99 0.13
CA ALA A 923 9.81 6.98 0.45
C ALA A 923 9.15 8.23 1.05
N LEU A 924 8.06 8.71 0.46
CA LEU A 924 7.26 9.82 0.99
C LEU A 924 6.61 9.47 2.35
N ASP A 925 6.16 8.24 2.58
CA ASP A 925 5.64 7.77 3.88
C ASP A 925 6.75 7.77 4.96
N ILE A 926 7.97 7.33 4.63
CA ILE A 926 9.13 7.31 5.54
C ILE A 926 9.55 8.74 5.89
N LEU A 927 9.71 9.60 4.88
CA LEU A 927 10.05 11.01 5.07
C LEU A 927 8.96 11.75 5.86
N GLY A 928 7.69 11.51 5.54
CA GLY A 928 6.54 12.06 6.24
C GLY A 928 6.41 11.60 7.70
N ALA A 929 6.95 10.43 8.06
CA ALA A 929 6.95 9.95 9.45
C ALA A 929 7.79 10.82 10.40
N THR A 930 8.74 11.60 9.88
CA THR A 930 9.45 12.65 10.66
C THR A 930 8.48 13.72 11.19
N GLY A 931 7.37 13.95 10.48
CA GLY A 931 6.46 15.09 10.69
C GLY A 931 6.93 16.39 10.04
N LEU A 932 8.05 16.39 9.30
CA LEU A 932 8.47 17.53 8.49
C LEU A 932 7.70 17.53 7.15
N PRO A 933 7.27 18.71 6.66
CA PRO A 933 6.81 18.86 5.28
C PRO A 933 7.83 18.37 4.25
N SER A 934 7.33 17.87 3.13
CA SER A 934 8.14 17.53 1.95
C SER A 934 7.70 18.32 0.73
N TRP A 935 8.63 18.62 -0.17
CA TRP A 935 8.36 19.24 -1.45
C TRP A 935 9.01 18.40 -2.56
N LEU A 936 8.28 18.21 -3.65
CA LEU A 936 8.88 17.75 -4.89
C LEU A 936 9.43 18.99 -5.58
N THR A 937 10.74 19.17 -5.56
CA THR A 937 11.38 20.48 -5.73
C THR A 937 11.81 20.80 -7.15
N GLU A 938 12.02 19.79 -7.99
CA GLU A 938 12.60 19.88 -9.34
C GLU A 938 12.01 18.81 -10.29
N VAL A 939 10.69 18.55 -10.23
CA VAL A 939 10.06 17.42 -10.95
C VAL A 939 10.30 17.50 -12.46
N ASP A 940 10.99 16.51 -12.99
CA ASP A 940 10.99 16.18 -14.41
C ASP A 940 10.98 14.67 -14.64
N VAL A 941 10.78 14.28 -15.90
CA VAL A 941 10.77 12.88 -16.34
C VAL A 941 11.59 12.81 -17.62
N GLN A 942 12.54 11.88 -17.69
CA GLN A 942 13.34 11.64 -18.88
C GLN A 942 12.49 11.30 -20.11
N LYS A 943 13.06 11.55 -21.31
CA LYS A 943 12.35 11.32 -22.58
C LYS A 943 12.01 9.84 -22.75
N ASP A 944 10.71 9.56 -22.79
CA ASP A 944 10.12 8.23 -22.88
C ASP A 944 8.81 8.32 -23.70
N PRO A 945 8.42 7.29 -24.48
CA PRO A 945 7.11 7.27 -25.15
C PRO A 945 5.91 7.54 -24.24
N ASN A 946 6.02 7.24 -22.94
CA ASN A 946 5.00 7.43 -21.92
C ASN A 946 5.31 8.63 -20.97
N GLN A 947 6.28 9.50 -21.29
CA GLN A 947 6.73 10.62 -20.42
C GLN A 947 5.56 11.44 -19.83
N VAL A 948 4.52 11.71 -20.62
CA VAL A 948 3.29 12.42 -20.17
C VAL A 948 2.52 11.62 -19.14
N GLN A 949 2.32 10.31 -19.35
CA GLN A 949 1.63 9.45 -18.38
C GLN A 949 2.41 9.38 -17.07
N TYR A 950 3.73 9.20 -17.15
CA TYR A 950 4.59 9.11 -15.98
C TYR A 950 4.58 10.42 -15.18
N LEU A 951 4.66 11.57 -15.87
CA LEU A 951 4.48 12.88 -15.23
C LEU A 951 3.10 13.01 -14.57
N GLU A 952 2.02 12.51 -15.18
CA GLU A 952 0.68 12.54 -14.57
C GLU A 952 0.62 11.66 -13.31
N GLU A 953 1.21 10.47 -13.34
CA GLU A 953 1.30 9.56 -12.20
C GLU A 953 2.10 10.19 -11.05
N ILE A 954 3.29 10.74 -11.31
CA ILE A 954 4.17 11.39 -10.33
C ILE A 954 3.51 12.64 -9.71
N LEU A 955 2.96 13.53 -10.53
CA LEU A 955 2.35 14.77 -10.05
C LEU A 955 1.10 14.48 -9.19
N ARG A 956 0.25 13.53 -9.60
CA ARG A 956 -0.92 13.11 -8.80
C ARG A 956 -0.51 12.41 -7.51
N GLU A 957 0.51 11.55 -7.57
CA GLU A 957 1.06 10.88 -6.39
C GLU A 957 1.54 11.90 -5.36
N GLY A 958 2.39 12.85 -5.76
CA GLY A 958 2.86 13.96 -4.92
C GLY A 958 1.70 14.78 -4.34
N ASN A 959 0.78 15.27 -5.17
CA ASN A 959 -0.36 16.09 -4.72
C ASN A 959 -1.33 15.33 -3.79
N SER A 960 -1.39 14.00 -3.86
CA SER A 960 -2.21 13.17 -2.97
C SER A 960 -1.54 12.85 -1.62
N HIS A 961 -0.23 13.06 -1.50
CA HIS A 961 0.53 12.58 -0.35
C HIS A 961 0.43 13.56 0.84
N PRO A 962 -0.01 13.13 2.04
CA PRO A 962 -0.32 14.07 3.13
C PRO A 962 0.89 14.82 3.69
N ALA A 963 2.13 14.33 3.50
CA ALA A 963 3.34 15.04 3.87
C ALA A 963 3.79 16.08 2.83
N VAL A 964 3.39 15.94 1.55
CA VAL A 964 3.81 16.84 0.48
C VAL A 964 3.05 18.16 0.61
N GLN A 965 3.77 19.28 0.71
CA GLN A 965 3.21 20.63 0.83
C GLN A 965 3.44 21.50 -0.40
N GLY A 966 4.06 20.98 -1.45
CA GLY A 966 4.13 21.67 -2.74
C GLY A 966 4.94 20.92 -3.78
N ILE A 967 4.76 21.33 -5.04
CA ILE A 967 5.43 20.76 -6.21
C ILE A 967 5.98 21.88 -7.08
N VAL A 968 7.23 21.77 -7.51
CA VAL A 968 7.88 22.64 -8.50
C VAL A 968 8.42 21.77 -9.63
N ILE A 969 8.00 22.07 -10.86
CA ILE A 969 8.37 21.32 -12.07
C ILE A 969 9.67 21.90 -12.65
N TRP A 970 10.69 21.08 -12.90
CA TRP A 970 11.97 21.50 -13.48
C TRP A 970 11.91 21.55 -15.01
N SER A 971 11.04 22.43 -15.49
CA SER A 971 10.78 22.61 -16.92
C SER A 971 10.53 24.09 -17.22
N GLY A 972 10.05 24.39 -18.42
CA GLY A 972 9.77 25.72 -18.90
C GLY A 972 9.39 25.72 -20.39
N PRO A 973 9.24 26.90 -21.00
CA PRO A 973 9.07 27.02 -22.45
C PRO A 973 10.37 26.67 -23.21
N ALA A 974 10.30 26.32 -24.50
CA ALA A 974 11.51 25.90 -25.24
C ALA A 974 12.58 26.99 -25.39
N ILE A 975 12.18 28.28 -25.38
CA ILE A 975 13.09 29.44 -25.31
C ILE A 975 14.03 29.39 -24.08
N ASP A 976 13.62 28.62 -23.08
CA ASP A 976 14.25 28.52 -21.79
C ASP A 976 15.30 27.39 -21.73
N GLY A 977 15.50 26.63 -22.82
CA GLY A 977 16.47 25.53 -22.87
C GLY A 977 16.09 24.38 -21.95
N CYS A 978 15.14 23.55 -22.39
CA CYS A 978 14.62 22.41 -21.65
C CYS A 978 15.05 21.10 -22.33
N ASP A 979 16.17 20.53 -21.86
CA ASP A 979 16.81 19.38 -22.52
C ASP A 979 16.08 18.06 -22.25
N VAL A 980 15.44 17.94 -21.08
CA VAL A 980 14.74 16.73 -20.61
C VAL A 980 13.25 16.80 -20.99
N MET A 981 12.56 17.84 -20.53
CA MET A 981 11.11 18.03 -20.66
C MET A 981 10.80 19.52 -20.81
N CYS A 982 10.01 19.88 -21.82
CA CYS A 982 9.52 21.26 -22.04
C CYS A 982 8.00 21.33 -21.78
N LEU A 983 7.48 22.47 -21.33
CA LEU A 983 6.03 22.75 -21.21
C LEU A 983 5.46 23.51 -22.42
N THR A 984 6.28 24.24 -23.18
CA THR A 984 5.86 24.83 -24.47
C THR A 984 6.97 24.76 -25.51
N ASP A 985 6.63 25.02 -26.77
CA ASP A 985 7.59 25.40 -27.81
C ASP A 985 8.11 26.85 -27.65
N TYR A 986 8.88 27.33 -28.62
CA TYR A 986 9.44 28.69 -28.65
C TYR A 986 8.40 29.80 -28.81
N ASN A 987 7.18 29.47 -29.23
CA ASN A 987 6.06 30.39 -29.45
C ASN A 987 5.04 30.36 -28.30
N TYR A 988 5.39 29.73 -27.16
CA TYR A 988 4.52 29.52 -26.00
C TYR A 988 3.29 28.65 -26.28
N LYS A 989 3.32 27.83 -27.34
CA LYS A 989 2.31 26.78 -27.58
C LYS A 989 2.65 25.56 -26.73
N ASN A 990 1.70 25.08 -25.94
CA ASN A 990 1.90 23.93 -25.06
C ASN A 990 2.46 22.69 -25.79
N THR A 991 3.35 21.99 -25.10
CA THR A 991 3.69 20.58 -25.39
C THR A 991 2.66 19.65 -24.73
N PRO A 992 2.67 18.34 -25.02
CA PRO A 992 1.80 17.37 -24.33
C PRO A 992 1.94 17.37 -22.81
N THR A 993 3.15 17.60 -22.28
CA THR A 993 3.41 17.77 -20.84
C THR A 993 2.90 19.12 -20.32
N GLY A 994 2.97 20.20 -21.12
CA GLY A 994 2.32 21.48 -20.79
C GLY A 994 0.80 21.40 -20.72
N ASP A 995 0.17 20.69 -21.67
CA ASP A 995 -1.28 20.46 -21.68
C ASP A 995 -1.75 19.63 -20.47
N LEU A 996 -0.93 18.67 -20.04
CA LEU A 996 -1.13 17.92 -18.80
C LEU A 996 -1.04 18.83 -17.57
N VAL A 997 -0.01 19.68 -17.46
CA VAL A 997 0.10 20.61 -16.33
C VAL A 997 -1.09 21.57 -16.29
N ASP A 998 -1.51 22.11 -17.43
CA ASP A 998 -2.71 22.94 -17.55
C ASP A 998 -4.00 22.18 -17.19
N LYS A 999 -4.07 20.87 -17.47
CA LYS A 999 -5.17 19.99 -17.04
C LYS A 999 -5.18 19.85 -15.51
N LEU A 1000 -4.05 19.54 -14.89
CA LEU A 1000 -3.95 19.37 -13.43
C LEU A 1000 -4.22 20.68 -12.68
N ILE A 1001 -3.76 21.83 -13.18
CA ILE A 1001 -4.07 23.17 -12.63
C ILE A 1001 -5.59 23.45 -12.61
N ARG A 1002 -6.35 22.91 -13.58
CA ARG A 1002 -7.82 23.03 -13.62
C ARG A 1002 -8.52 22.01 -12.71
N GLU A 1003 -7.97 20.81 -12.57
CA GLU A 1003 -8.54 19.77 -11.70
C GLU A 1003 -8.30 20.04 -10.21
N TRP A 1004 -7.18 20.66 -9.83
CA TRP A 1004 -6.79 20.93 -8.44
C TRP A 1004 -7.23 22.32 -7.95
N LYS A 1005 -8.41 22.77 -8.40
CA LYS A 1005 -9.06 24.00 -7.97
C LYS A 1005 -10.55 23.77 -7.83
N SER A 1006 -11.18 24.46 -6.88
CA SER A 1006 -12.63 24.57 -6.87
C SER A 1006 -13.04 25.58 -7.95
N GLY A 1007 -13.77 25.12 -8.96
CA GLY A 1007 -14.50 26.04 -9.84
C GLY A 1007 -15.48 26.92 -9.05
N ASN A 1008 -15.93 28.03 -9.62
CA ASN A 1008 -16.97 28.85 -8.99
C ASN A 1008 -18.21 27.98 -8.71
N GLN A 1009 -18.70 28.03 -7.48
CA GLN A 1009 -19.89 27.28 -7.06
C GLN A 1009 -21.03 28.28 -6.83
N GLU A 1010 -22.22 27.96 -7.35
CA GLU A 1010 -23.46 28.69 -7.06
C GLU A 1010 -24.43 27.71 -6.42
N ILE A 1011 -24.84 28.03 -5.18
CA ILE A 1011 -25.66 27.16 -4.34
C ILE A 1011 -26.80 27.98 -3.76
N THR A 1012 -27.98 27.39 -3.69
CA THR A 1012 -29.13 27.99 -2.99
C THR A 1012 -29.22 27.37 -1.61
N ALA A 1013 -29.31 28.20 -0.56
CA ALA A 1013 -29.54 27.71 0.80
C ALA A 1013 -30.94 27.09 0.94
N ASP A 1014 -31.06 26.07 1.79
CA ASP A 1014 -32.32 25.38 2.08
C ASP A 1014 -33.34 26.27 2.82
N SER A 1015 -34.49 25.70 3.19
CA SER A 1015 -35.54 26.42 3.93
C SER A 1015 -35.14 26.88 5.34
N GLU A 1016 -34.02 26.38 5.88
CA GLU A 1016 -33.46 26.75 7.18
C GLU A 1016 -32.17 27.59 7.03
N GLY A 1017 -31.85 28.04 5.81
CA GLY A 1017 -30.71 28.90 5.51
C GLY A 1017 -29.35 28.18 5.48
N PHE A 1018 -29.33 26.85 5.39
CA PHE A 1018 -28.11 26.05 5.35
C PHE A 1018 -27.78 25.55 3.94
N PHE A 1019 -26.50 25.27 3.70
CA PHE A 1019 -26.03 24.48 2.56
C PHE A 1019 -24.69 23.81 2.92
N ASP A 1020 -24.46 22.62 2.39
CA ASP A 1020 -23.18 21.90 2.52
C ASP A 1020 -22.38 22.01 1.21
N ILE A 1021 -21.06 22.14 1.33
CA ILE A 1021 -20.15 22.23 0.17
C ILE A 1021 -18.82 21.55 0.47
N SER A 1022 -18.27 20.85 -0.52
CA SER A 1022 -16.90 20.32 -0.48
C SER A 1022 -15.99 21.19 -1.37
N LEU A 1023 -14.90 21.68 -0.79
CA LEU A 1023 -13.95 22.60 -1.41
C LEU A 1023 -12.54 22.04 -1.30
N PHE A 1024 -11.66 22.41 -2.24
CA PHE A 1024 -10.22 22.19 -2.09
C PHE A 1024 -9.68 23.08 -0.95
N HIS A 1025 -8.49 22.78 -0.45
CA HIS A 1025 -7.83 23.72 0.47
C HIS A 1025 -7.51 25.03 -0.24
N GLY A 1026 -7.66 26.15 0.46
CA GLY A 1026 -7.41 27.49 -0.07
C GLY A 1026 -8.29 28.57 0.54
N GLU A 1027 -8.09 29.79 0.06
CA GLU A 1027 -8.85 30.97 0.45
C GLU A 1027 -10.06 31.12 -0.49
N TYR A 1028 -11.22 31.42 0.08
CA TYR A 1028 -12.50 31.54 -0.62
C TYR A 1028 -13.21 32.85 -0.29
N ILE A 1029 -13.98 33.35 -1.26
CA ILE A 1029 -14.94 34.42 -1.06
C ILE A 1029 -16.34 33.85 -1.31
N ALA A 1030 -17.19 33.85 -0.29
CA ALA A 1030 -18.62 33.59 -0.42
C ALA A 1030 -19.36 34.93 -0.49
N THR A 1031 -20.14 35.13 -1.55
CA THR A 1031 -21.11 36.23 -1.65
C THR A 1031 -22.50 35.65 -1.54
N VAL A 1032 -23.26 36.06 -0.52
CA VAL A 1032 -24.65 35.67 -0.34
C VAL A 1032 -25.54 36.83 -0.76
N THR A 1033 -26.58 36.53 -1.54
CA THR A 1033 -27.56 37.50 -2.04
C THR A 1033 -28.96 37.01 -1.68
N ASP A 1034 -29.73 37.86 -1.00
CA ASP A 1034 -31.14 37.62 -0.72
C ASP A 1034 -31.99 37.92 -1.98
N PRO A 1035 -32.75 36.95 -2.51
CA PRO A 1035 -33.57 37.14 -3.71
C PRO A 1035 -34.78 38.06 -3.50
N GLU A 1036 -35.25 38.26 -2.26
CA GLU A 1036 -36.41 39.12 -1.99
C GLU A 1036 -36.03 40.60 -1.86
N THR A 1037 -34.93 40.90 -1.14
CA THR A 1037 -34.44 42.28 -0.98
C THR A 1037 -33.40 42.71 -2.02
N ASN A 1038 -32.85 41.76 -2.78
CA ASN A 1038 -31.70 41.94 -3.69
C ASN A 1038 -30.46 42.53 -2.98
N SER A 1039 -30.36 42.36 -1.66
CA SER A 1039 -29.21 42.77 -0.86
C SER A 1039 -28.16 41.66 -0.84
N SER A 1040 -26.87 42.04 -0.87
CA SER A 1040 -25.77 41.07 -0.89
C SER A 1040 -24.69 41.38 0.15
N THR A 1041 -24.03 40.32 0.64
CA THR A 1041 -22.92 40.40 1.60
C THR A 1041 -21.85 39.39 1.24
N SER A 1042 -20.59 39.82 1.23
CA SER A 1042 -19.44 38.95 0.96
C SER A 1042 -18.63 38.69 2.23
N ILE A 1043 -18.21 37.44 2.42
CA ILE A 1043 -17.25 37.03 3.45
C ILE A 1043 -16.06 36.31 2.78
N ARG A 1044 -14.89 36.43 3.40
CA ARG A 1044 -13.66 35.72 3.05
C ARG A 1044 -13.36 34.70 4.14
N PHE A 1045 -13.05 33.46 3.76
CA PHE A 1045 -12.80 32.35 4.68
C PHE A 1045 -11.78 31.37 4.08
N ASP A 1046 -11.06 30.64 4.94
CA ASP A 1046 -10.06 29.67 4.54
C ASP A 1046 -10.54 28.24 4.78
N VAL A 1047 -10.30 27.36 3.80
CA VAL A 1047 -10.49 25.92 3.92
C VAL A 1047 -9.11 25.30 4.12
N ALA A 1048 -8.81 24.81 5.32
CA ALA A 1048 -7.49 24.32 5.68
C ALA A 1048 -7.53 23.00 6.47
N LYS A 1049 -6.46 22.21 6.30
CA LYS A 1049 -6.30 20.81 6.77
C LYS A 1049 -6.55 20.58 8.27
N ASN A 1050 -6.45 21.62 9.11
CA ASN A 1050 -6.54 21.55 10.57
C ASN A 1050 -7.83 22.15 11.14
N ILE A 1051 -8.76 22.59 10.28
CA ILE A 1051 -10.05 23.16 10.70
C ILE A 1051 -11.09 22.03 10.64
N PRO A 1052 -11.80 21.70 11.75
CA PRO A 1052 -12.92 20.76 11.71
C PRO A 1052 -14.05 21.29 10.81
N SER A 1053 -15.06 20.47 10.50
CA SER A 1053 -16.23 20.91 9.73
C SER A 1053 -16.88 22.15 10.38
N GLU A 1054 -16.65 23.33 9.81
CA GLU A 1054 -16.94 24.61 10.42
C GLU A 1054 -18.14 25.29 9.74
N THR A 1055 -19.14 25.68 10.53
CA THR A 1055 -20.32 26.38 10.03
C THR A 1055 -20.01 27.87 9.86
N VAL A 1056 -19.72 28.29 8.63
CA VAL A 1056 -19.48 29.70 8.30
C VAL A 1056 -20.82 30.46 8.33
N HIS A 1057 -21.04 31.24 9.40
CA HIS A 1057 -22.26 32.04 9.55
C HIS A 1057 -22.18 33.36 8.78
N ILE A 1058 -23.05 33.54 7.78
CA ILE A 1058 -23.16 34.77 6.98
C ILE A 1058 -24.46 35.50 7.35
N ARG A 1059 -24.41 36.83 7.42
CA ARG A 1059 -25.57 37.69 7.71
C ARG A 1059 -25.88 38.56 6.49
N ILE A 1060 -27.15 38.85 6.25
CA ILE A 1060 -27.64 39.66 5.13
C ILE A 1060 -28.65 40.67 5.71
N GLY A 1061 -28.33 41.97 5.69
CA GLY A 1061 -29.19 43.12 6.06
C GLY A 1061 -29.86 43.11 7.46
N VAL A 1062 -29.79 44.13 8.31
CA VAL A 1062 -29.12 45.45 8.32
C VAL A 1062 -28.31 45.54 9.62
#